data_AF-A4TUK9-F1
#
_entry.id   AF-A4TUK9-F1
#
_cell.length_a   1.000
_cell.length_b   1.000
_cell.length_c   1.000
_cell.angle_alpha   90.00
_cell.angle_beta   90.00
_cell.angle_gamma   90.00
#
_symmetry.space_group_name_H-M   'P 1'
#
loop_
_entity.id
_entity.type
_entity.pdbx_description
1 polymer ?
#
loop_
_entity_poly.entity_id
_entity_poly.type
_entity_poly.pdbx_seq_one_letter_code
_entity_poly.pdbx_strand_id
1 'polypeptide(L)'
;MSNYRDEIAAEIIARIEAGTAPWMMPWDAGTIGTGPFNPITNKAYRGINDLWLGLQGRADPRWMTYKQAAGIEAQVRKGEKSATIEYWQWTDRVAMTDQDGKPVLDDEGKQRFYNVQLERPRVFYAKVFNAEQIDGLAPFVAPPAPPEPERHALAEKLLAESGVPVLHDQNNRAFYRIASDEIHLPPRNFFRSAEAYYETALHELGHATGHQSRLKREFGPRGGEVYAREELRAEIASYMLARDMGISFDPSNHAAYVESWLKALQDDKNEIFRAARDAEIIKTWVMEPERRPELERSATPQAVTSEQVIPEREEKAMAAEPTPRTYIAVPYDEKNEAKAAGAKWDRGAKSWYVPEGTDPAAFSKWATAAKAPAPELSPVEEFAQALKTHGLIVKGDPVMDGQWHRCPVEGDKAKQLSGSYIGYLDGRPSGNITNYRAGGTTKWVAAGVSLTDAERAHIQAEAANVRAAREAERLAAAEKAARNAYGVWQNLPGEANPENSPYLAAKGVKGHGVKVNGEGHMIIPCRDAAGRLWNIQTVTPENKLFLRDSRKEGTFHVLEVTGKGTLDALLPLKQGVIIIAEGYATAATIFEETGRPVISAFDSSNLKAVAEAVRTKFPDRPILIAGDNDHANVHGNVGMVKAEEAAKAVGGKMVAPSFTAEEKAQKLTDFNDLHQSRGAGWVRRAIEGALSKAQGQERGIA
;
A
#
# COMPACT_ATOMS: atom_id res chain seq x y z
N MET A 1 25.30 6.89 -15.41
CA MET A 1 24.57 7.82 -16.29
C MET A 1 23.54 8.50 -15.43
N SER A 2 23.49 9.84 -15.43
CA SER A 2 22.49 10.60 -14.68
C SER A 2 21.08 10.22 -15.15
N ASN A 3 20.17 9.90 -14.23
CA ASN A 3 18.77 9.67 -14.60
C ASN A 3 18.13 11.04 -14.95
N TYR A 4 17.14 11.09 -15.85
CA TYR A 4 16.44 12.33 -16.25
C TYR A 4 15.99 13.17 -15.04
N ARG A 5 15.49 12.51 -13.99
CA ARG A 5 15.07 13.20 -12.76
C ARG A 5 16.23 13.84 -12.02
N ASP A 6 17.41 13.22 -12.04
CA ASP A 6 18.61 13.79 -11.43
C ASP A 6 19.05 15.07 -12.15
N GLU A 7 18.93 15.11 -13.49
CA GLU A 7 19.28 16.29 -14.29
C GLU A 7 18.34 17.46 -14.00
N ILE A 8 17.02 17.21 -13.98
CA ILE A 8 16.04 18.24 -13.63
C ILE A 8 16.22 18.71 -12.19
N ALA A 9 16.37 17.79 -11.24
CA ALA A 9 16.57 18.15 -9.85
C ALA A 9 17.84 19.00 -9.67
N ALA A 10 18.94 18.64 -10.33
CA ALA A 10 20.18 19.40 -10.28
C ALA A 10 20.03 20.80 -10.88
N GLU A 11 19.38 20.95 -12.04
CA GLU A 11 19.13 22.27 -12.64
C GLU A 11 18.21 23.12 -11.74
N ILE A 12 17.14 22.55 -11.17
CA ILE A 12 16.28 23.27 -10.24
C ILE A 12 17.05 23.70 -8.99
N ILE A 13 17.87 22.82 -8.40
CA ILE A 13 18.73 23.16 -7.27
C ILE A 13 19.66 24.33 -7.63
N ALA A 14 20.31 24.29 -8.79
CA ALA A 14 21.18 25.38 -9.25
C ALA A 14 20.42 26.71 -9.42
N ARG A 15 19.16 26.65 -9.88
CA ARG A 15 18.30 27.84 -10.00
C ARG A 15 17.90 28.40 -8.65
N ILE A 16 17.63 27.54 -7.67
CA ILE A 16 17.34 27.93 -6.28
C ILE A 16 18.58 28.57 -5.66
N GLU A 17 19.76 27.96 -5.83
CA GLU A 17 21.05 28.50 -5.35
C GLU A 17 21.35 29.88 -5.97
N ALA A 18 21.03 30.06 -7.25
CA ALA A 18 21.18 31.33 -7.94
C ALA A 18 20.06 32.35 -7.62
N GLY A 19 19.01 31.96 -6.88
CA GLY A 19 17.84 32.80 -6.61
C GLY A 19 17.01 33.13 -7.86
N THR A 20 17.08 32.29 -8.89
CA THR A 20 16.42 32.50 -10.21
C THR A 20 15.28 31.51 -10.48
N ALA A 21 14.91 30.68 -9.51
CA ALA A 21 13.71 29.87 -9.61
C ALA A 21 12.46 30.76 -9.71
N PRO A 22 11.40 30.40 -10.46
CA PRO A 22 10.25 31.28 -10.70
C PRO A 22 9.51 31.69 -9.42
N TRP A 23 9.45 30.79 -8.43
CA TRP A 23 8.90 31.05 -7.09
C TRP A 23 9.90 31.73 -6.14
N MET A 24 11.05 32.18 -6.64
CA MET A 24 12.04 33.00 -5.90
C MET A 24 12.24 34.38 -6.52
N MET A 25 11.55 34.68 -7.62
CA MET A 25 11.55 35.97 -8.29
C MET A 25 10.25 36.72 -8.00
N PRO A 26 10.29 38.06 -7.86
CA PRO A 26 9.07 38.85 -7.73
C PRO A 26 8.30 38.93 -9.07
N TRP A 27 6.97 38.99 -8.99
CA TRP A 27 6.07 39.16 -10.12
C TRP A 27 5.06 40.27 -9.86
N ASP A 28 4.88 41.14 -10.86
CA ASP A 28 3.95 42.25 -10.79
C ASP A 28 2.49 41.80 -11.06
N ALA A 29 1.56 42.35 -10.29
CA ALA A 29 0.13 42.13 -10.47
C ALA A 29 -0.36 42.65 -11.84
N GLY A 30 -1.45 42.06 -12.35
CA GLY A 30 -2.05 42.48 -13.63
C GLY A 30 -1.38 41.89 -14.87
N THR A 31 -0.45 40.96 -14.69
CA THR A 31 0.02 40.06 -15.74
C THR A 31 -0.51 38.65 -15.47
N ILE A 32 -1.28 38.07 -16.39
CA ILE A 32 -1.52 36.62 -16.34
C ILE A 32 -0.31 35.97 -16.99
N GLY A 33 0.51 35.30 -16.18
CA GLY A 33 1.44 34.32 -16.69
C GLY A 33 0.65 33.10 -17.14
N THR A 34 0.33 32.99 -18.44
CA THR A 34 -0.26 31.74 -18.91
C THR A 34 0.79 30.63 -18.69
N GLY A 35 0.50 29.70 -17.78
CA GLY A 35 1.39 28.56 -17.54
C GLY A 35 1.63 27.76 -18.83
N PRO A 36 2.74 27.00 -18.92
CA PRO A 36 3.01 26.18 -20.08
C PRO A 36 1.82 25.30 -20.45
N PHE A 37 1.43 25.28 -21.72
CA PHE A 37 0.34 24.43 -22.20
C PHE A 37 0.60 23.86 -23.59
N ASN A 38 -0.10 22.77 -23.91
CA ASN A 38 -0.05 22.17 -25.24
C ASN A 38 -1.14 22.78 -26.13
N PRO A 39 -0.80 23.49 -27.22
CA PRO A 39 -1.79 24.18 -28.05
C PRO A 39 -2.60 23.25 -28.94
N ILE A 40 -2.17 22.00 -29.16
CA ILE A 40 -2.94 21.02 -29.94
C ILE A 40 -4.08 20.44 -29.09
N THR A 41 -3.80 20.14 -27.82
CA THR A 41 -4.79 19.55 -26.92
C THR A 41 -5.53 20.58 -26.07
N ASN A 42 -5.04 21.82 -26.07
CA ASN A 42 -5.48 22.92 -25.21
C ASN A 42 -5.43 22.58 -23.70
N LYS A 43 -4.45 21.77 -23.30
CA LYS A 43 -4.26 21.36 -21.90
C LYS A 43 -3.00 21.98 -21.31
N ALA A 44 -3.15 22.60 -20.14
CA ALA A 44 -2.02 23.04 -19.32
C ALA A 44 -1.14 21.86 -18.90
N TYR A 45 0.17 22.07 -18.89
CA TYR A 45 1.10 21.19 -18.17
C TYR A 45 0.87 21.36 -16.66
N ARG A 46 1.28 20.35 -15.88
CA ARG A 46 0.97 20.28 -14.44
C ARG A 46 2.17 19.79 -13.64
N GLY A 47 2.20 20.13 -12.35
CA GLY A 47 3.21 19.68 -11.42
C GLY A 47 4.63 20.00 -11.91
N ILE A 48 5.53 19.01 -11.90
CA ILE A 48 6.93 19.26 -12.27
C ILE A 48 7.10 19.76 -13.70
N ASN A 49 6.22 19.38 -14.64
CA ASN A 49 6.35 19.84 -16.03
C ASN A 49 5.99 21.32 -16.18
N ASP A 50 5.03 21.82 -15.42
CA ASP A 50 4.69 23.25 -15.40
C ASP A 50 5.90 24.08 -14.95
N LEU A 51 6.50 23.70 -13.81
CA LEU A 51 7.70 24.35 -13.29
C LEU A 51 8.90 24.23 -14.22
N TRP A 52 9.17 23.01 -14.71
CA TRP A 52 10.33 22.73 -15.55
C TRP A 52 10.28 23.47 -16.89
N LEU A 53 9.11 23.54 -17.52
CA LEU A 53 8.94 24.27 -18.78
C LEU A 53 8.97 25.78 -18.56
N GLY A 54 8.41 26.29 -17.46
CA GLY A 54 8.51 27.71 -17.08
C GLY A 54 9.96 28.14 -16.84
N LEU A 55 10.77 27.26 -16.26
CA LEU A 55 12.21 27.46 -16.02
C LEU A 55 13.05 27.57 -17.30
N GLN A 56 12.51 27.24 -18.47
CA GLN A 56 13.23 27.38 -19.74
C GLN A 56 13.34 28.85 -20.19
N GLY A 57 12.69 29.79 -19.50
CA GLY A 57 12.86 31.23 -19.72
C GLY A 57 12.32 31.74 -21.06
N ARG A 58 11.26 31.11 -21.56
CA ARG A 58 10.61 31.46 -22.84
C ARG A 58 9.32 32.23 -22.60
N ALA A 59 9.06 33.22 -23.46
CA ALA A 59 7.90 34.09 -23.35
C ALA A 59 6.63 33.43 -23.91
N ASP A 60 6.73 32.62 -24.96
CA ASP A 60 5.58 31.88 -25.49
C ASP A 60 5.28 30.67 -24.58
N PRO A 61 4.07 30.53 -24.04
CA PRO A 61 3.74 29.42 -23.13
C PRO A 61 3.40 28.11 -23.86
N ARG A 62 3.39 28.10 -25.20
CA ARG A 62 2.98 26.92 -25.97
C ARG A 62 4.13 25.93 -26.13
N TRP A 63 3.91 24.68 -25.73
CA TRP A 63 4.87 23.59 -25.89
C TRP A 63 4.23 22.39 -26.59
N MET A 64 4.89 21.83 -27.59
CA MET A 64 4.39 20.68 -28.34
C MET A 64 5.51 19.76 -28.82
N THR A 65 5.18 18.51 -29.12
CA THR A 65 6.16 17.58 -29.69
C THR A 65 6.48 17.93 -31.14
N TYR A 66 7.63 17.48 -31.65
CA TYR A 66 7.99 17.62 -33.07
C TYR A 66 6.88 17.10 -34.00
N LYS A 67 6.29 15.95 -33.67
CA LYS A 67 5.21 15.34 -34.46
C LYS A 67 3.93 16.18 -34.47
N GLN A 68 3.62 16.82 -33.33
CA GLN A 68 2.49 17.74 -33.24
C GLN A 68 2.70 18.97 -34.11
N ALA A 69 3.91 19.57 -34.08
CA ALA A 69 4.25 20.70 -34.94
C ALA A 69 4.12 20.33 -36.43
N ALA A 70 4.74 19.22 -36.84
CA ALA A 70 4.68 18.75 -38.22
C ALA A 70 3.23 18.45 -38.68
N GLY A 71 2.38 17.97 -37.77
CA GLY A 71 0.97 17.68 -38.06
C GLY A 71 0.09 18.91 -38.34
N ILE A 72 0.56 20.11 -37.99
CA ILE A 72 -0.08 21.40 -38.34
C ILE A 72 0.78 22.18 -39.35
N GLU A 73 1.60 21.47 -40.12
CA GLU A 73 2.49 22.04 -41.15
C GLU A 73 3.50 23.07 -40.60
N ALA A 74 3.77 23.02 -39.29
CA ALA A 74 4.79 23.83 -38.63
C ALA A 74 6.10 23.05 -38.48
N GLN A 75 7.23 23.76 -38.47
CA GLN A 75 8.56 23.14 -38.52
C GLN A 75 9.43 23.61 -37.37
N VAL A 76 9.88 22.67 -36.53
CA VAL A 76 10.93 22.95 -35.54
C VAL A 76 12.21 23.32 -36.29
N ARG A 77 12.82 24.46 -35.95
CA ARG A 77 14.05 24.91 -36.63
C ARG A 77 15.21 23.95 -36.40
N LYS A 78 16.07 23.84 -37.41
CA LYS A 78 17.25 22.98 -37.36
C LYS A 78 18.20 23.45 -36.24
N GLY A 79 18.58 22.53 -35.35
CA GLY A 79 19.53 22.78 -34.26
C GLY A 79 18.89 23.17 -32.93
N GLU A 80 17.58 23.42 -32.90
CA GLU A 80 16.83 23.68 -31.67
C GLU A 80 16.85 22.46 -30.74
N LYS A 81 16.94 22.71 -29.43
CA LYS A 81 16.95 21.67 -28.40
C LYS A 81 15.59 21.55 -27.74
N SER A 82 15.09 20.32 -27.62
CA SER A 82 13.85 20.02 -26.91
C SER A 82 14.03 20.06 -25.39
N ALA A 83 12.98 20.46 -24.67
CA ALA A 83 12.82 20.13 -23.26
C ALA A 83 12.23 18.73 -23.10
N THR A 84 12.65 17.99 -22.08
CA THR A 84 12.08 16.68 -21.76
C THR A 84 11.05 16.84 -20.66
N ILE A 85 9.88 16.22 -20.82
CA ILE A 85 8.82 16.17 -19.80
C ILE A 85 8.53 14.73 -19.43
N GLU A 86 8.00 14.51 -18.22
CA GLU A 86 7.50 13.20 -17.79
C GLU A 86 6.00 13.23 -17.59
N TYR A 87 5.28 12.21 -18.06
CA TYR A 87 3.88 12.04 -17.67
C TYR A 87 3.63 10.60 -17.23
N TRP A 88 2.77 10.49 -16.23
CA TRP A 88 2.42 9.23 -15.60
C TRP A 88 1.08 8.78 -16.19
N GLN A 89 1.13 7.72 -16.99
CA GLN A 89 -0.08 7.07 -17.46
C GLN A 89 -0.53 6.10 -16.37
N TRP A 90 -1.60 6.47 -15.68
CA TRP A 90 -2.23 5.63 -14.67
C TRP A 90 -3.25 4.68 -15.27
N THR A 91 -3.67 4.90 -16.52
CA THR A 91 -4.66 4.05 -17.19
C THR A 91 -4.28 3.64 -18.62
N ASP A 92 -4.60 2.42 -19.06
CA ASP A 92 -4.36 1.94 -20.43
C ASP A 92 -5.67 1.64 -21.18
N ARG A 93 -5.69 1.80 -22.51
CA ARG A 93 -6.88 1.52 -23.35
C ARG A 93 -6.76 0.13 -23.96
N VAL A 94 -7.59 -0.81 -23.51
CA VAL A 94 -7.60 -2.17 -24.05
C VAL A 94 -8.81 -2.33 -24.97
N ALA A 95 -8.59 -3.01 -26.10
CA ALA A 95 -9.63 -3.25 -27.10
C ALA A 95 -10.58 -4.35 -26.65
N MET A 96 -11.89 -4.14 -26.82
CA MET A 96 -12.90 -5.16 -26.53
C MET A 96 -12.84 -6.25 -27.59
N THR A 97 -12.72 -7.50 -27.15
CA THR A 97 -12.84 -8.68 -28.00
C THR A 97 -13.91 -9.62 -27.48
N ASP A 98 -14.58 -10.33 -28.38
CA ASP A 98 -15.55 -11.38 -28.06
C ASP A 98 -14.86 -12.70 -27.66
N GLN A 99 -15.66 -13.76 -27.46
CA GLN A 99 -15.21 -15.08 -26.98
C GLN A 99 -14.24 -15.79 -27.95
N ASP A 100 -14.25 -15.42 -29.23
CA ASP A 100 -13.36 -15.96 -30.26
C ASP A 100 -12.13 -15.06 -30.52
N GLY A 101 -12.01 -13.97 -29.75
CA GLY A 101 -10.93 -12.99 -29.89
C GLY A 101 -11.15 -11.97 -31.02
N LYS A 102 -12.36 -11.84 -31.57
CA LYS A 102 -12.67 -10.85 -32.62
C LYS A 102 -13.04 -9.48 -32.02
N PRO A 103 -12.72 -8.37 -32.70
CA PRO A 103 -13.06 -7.01 -32.25
C PRO A 103 -14.55 -6.82 -32.01
N VAL A 104 -14.93 -6.35 -30.81
CA VAL A 104 -16.28 -5.84 -30.55
C VAL A 104 -16.38 -4.44 -31.15
N LEU A 105 -17.31 -4.26 -32.07
CA LEU A 105 -17.56 -2.99 -32.75
C LEU A 105 -18.72 -2.24 -32.09
N ASP A 106 -18.68 -0.92 -32.14
CA ASP A 106 -19.82 -0.06 -31.82
C ASP A 106 -20.81 0.00 -32.99
N ASP A 107 -21.87 0.80 -32.80
CA ASP A 107 -22.97 0.94 -33.76
C ASP A 107 -22.52 1.60 -35.08
N GLU A 108 -21.30 2.16 -35.13
CA GLU A 108 -20.67 2.76 -36.30
C GLU A 108 -19.64 1.82 -36.96
N GLY A 109 -19.51 0.58 -36.47
CA GLY A 109 -18.57 -0.41 -36.98
C GLY A 109 -17.13 -0.17 -36.51
N LYS A 110 -16.91 0.63 -35.46
CA LYS A 110 -15.58 0.97 -34.93
C LYS A 110 -15.29 0.19 -33.66
N GLN A 111 -14.05 -0.26 -33.49
CA GLN A 111 -13.67 -1.11 -32.35
C GLN A 111 -13.86 -0.38 -31.01
N ARG A 112 -14.55 -1.02 -30.06
CA ARG A 112 -14.77 -0.51 -28.70
C ARG A 112 -13.55 -0.76 -27.81
N PHE A 113 -13.34 0.12 -26.83
CA PHE A 113 -12.23 0.09 -25.88
C PHE A 113 -12.72 0.41 -24.47
N TYR A 114 -11.90 0.09 -23.46
CA TYR A 114 -12.16 0.41 -22.05
C TYR A 114 -10.82 0.71 -21.33
N ASN A 115 -10.82 1.60 -20.31
CA ASN A 115 -9.62 2.10 -19.61
C ASN A 115 -9.21 1.32 -18.32
N VAL A 116 -8.11 0.55 -18.30
CA VAL A 116 -7.57 -0.14 -17.08
C VAL A 116 -6.84 0.84 -16.22
N GLN A 117 -7.14 0.88 -14.93
CA GLN A 117 -6.15 1.37 -13.97
C GLN A 117 -4.94 0.44 -13.98
N LEU A 118 -3.76 0.98 -14.27
CA LEU A 118 -2.50 0.27 -14.20
C LEU A 118 -2.09 0.14 -12.72
N GLU A 119 -1.78 -1.06 -12.25
CA GLU A 119 -1.19 -1.27 -10.92
C GLU A 119 0.10 -0.45 -10.73
N ARG A 120 0.78 -0.19 -11.85
CA ARG A 120 2.07 0.48 -11.95
C ARG A 120 1.95 1.52 -13.05
N PRO A 121 1.88 2.83 -12.72
CA PRO A 121 1.77 3.86 -13.73
C PRO A 121 2.99 3.83 -14.64
N ARG A 122 2.74 3.83 -15.95
CA ARG A 122 3.83 3.90 -16.93
C ARG A 122 4.32 5.33 -17.00
N VAL A 123 5.61 5.53 -16.78
CA VAL A 123 6.25 6.84 -16.94
C VAL A 123 6.69 6.98 -18.39
N PHE A 124 6.17 7.98 -19.06
CA PHE A 124 6.56 8.33 -20.41
C PHE A 124 7.38 9.60 -20.40
N TYR A 125 8.44 9.60 -21.20
CA TYR A 125 9.22 10.79 -21.47
C TYR A 125 8.87 11.29 -22.86
N ALA A 126 8.53 12.57 -22.96
CA ALA A 126 8.31 13.22 -24.24
C ALA A 126 9.30 14.39 -24.42
N LYS A 127 9.74 14.58 -25.66
CA LYS A 127 10.54 15.73 -26.06
C LYS A 127 9.58 16.76 -26.66
N VAL A 128 9.51 17.93 -26.02
CA VAL A 128 8.67 19.04 -26.44
C VAL A 128 9.54 20.24 -26.81
N PHE A 129 9.06 21.01 -27.77
CA PHE A 129 9.64 22.24 -28.25
C PHE A 129 8.67 23.36 -27.95
N ASN A 130 9.23 24.50 -27.53
CA ASN A 130 8.46 25.70 -27.35
C ASN A 130 8.07 26.29 -28.71
N ALA A 131 6.93 26.98 -28.80
CA ALA A 131 6.48 27.61 -30.03
C ALA A 131 7.48 28.62 -30.61
N GLU A 132 8.29 29.29 -29.78
CA GLU A 132 9.38 30.15 -30.26
C GLU A 132 10.40 29.39 -31.12
N GLN A 133 10.55 28.07 -30.94
CA GLN A 133 11.48 27.19 -31.65
C GLN A 133 10.94 26.68 -32.99
N ILE A 134 9.70 27.05 -33.33
CA ILE A 134 8.92 26.44 -34.41
C ILE A 134 8.48 27.53 -35.39
N ASP A 135 8.83 27.36 -36.65
CA ASP A 135 8.36 28.22 -37.73
C ASP A 135 6.97 27.76 -38.21
N GLY A 136 6.16 28.71 -38.67
CA GLY A 136 4.80 28.43 -39.17
C GLY A 136 3.69 28.54 -38.11
N LEU A 137 4.00 28.98 -36.89
CA LEU A 137 3.01 29.27 -35.86
C LEU A 137 2.64 30.76 -35.82
N ALA A 138 1.35 31.06 -35.65
CA ALA A 138 0.91 32.42 -35.38
C ALA A 138 1.48 32.90 -34.02
N PRO A 139 1.81 34.19 -33.87
CA PRO A 139 2.24 34.76 -32.59
C PRO A 139 1.22 34.46 -31.48
N PHE A 140 1.72 34.11 -30.29
CA PHE A 140 0.84 33.96 -29.14
C PHE A 140 0.33 35.33 -28.68
N VAL A 141 -0.98 35.43 -28.48
CA VAL A 141 -1.62 36.61 -27.89
C VAL A 141 -2.12 36.19 -26.51
N ALA A 142 -1.47 36.71 -25.47
CA ALA A 142 -1.89 36.43 -24.11
C ALA A 142 -3.29 37.01 -23.83
N PRO A 143 -4.15 36.29 -23.10
CA PRO A 143 -5.40 36.87 -22.64
C PRO A 143 -5.11 38.07 -21.72
N PRO A 144 -5.93 39.13 -21.76
CA PRO A 144 -5.77 40.24 -20.83
C PRO A 144 -6.04 39.75 -19.39
N ALA A 145 -5.25 40.24 -18.44
CA ALA A 145 -5.50 39.96 -17.04
C ALA A 145 -6.85 40.59 -16.62
N PRO A 146 -7.64 39.90 -15.77
CA PRO A 146 -8.81 40.49 -15.15
C PRO A 146 -8.43 41.78 -14.41
N PRO A 147 -9.31 42.79 -14.39
CA PRO A 147 -9.13 43.99 -13.59
C PRO A 147 -8.87 43.66 -12.11
N GLU A 148 -8.13 44.52 -11.41
CA GLU A 148 -7.76 44.33 -10.01
C GLU A 148 -8.95 43.97 -9.10
N PRO A 149 -10.11 44.64 -9.16
CA PRO A 149 -11.24 44.29 -8.31
C PRO A 149 -11.75 42.86 -8.52
N GLU A 150 -11.68 42.33 -9.75
CA GLU A 150 -12.10 40.97 -10.05
C GLU A 150 -11.12 39.93 -9.50
N ARG A 151 -9.81 40.22 -9.58
CA ARG A 151 -8.77 39.36 -9.00
C ARG A 151 -8.88 39.28 -7.48
N HIS A 152 -9.09 40.42 -6.82
CA HIS A 152 -9.28 40.48 -5.37
C HIS A 152 -10.59 39.82 -4.95
N ALA A 153 -11.68 40.04 -5.68
CA ALA A 153 -12.94 39.37 -5.42
C ALA A 153 -12.82 37.84 -5.55
N LEU A 154 -12.04 37.35 -6.51
CA LEU A 154 -11.72 35.94 -6.61
C LEU A 154 -10.95 35.46 -5.37
N ALA A 155 -9.89 36.15 -4.94
CA ALA A 155 -9.13 35.78 -3.74
C ALA A 155 -10.00 35.72 -2.49
N GLU A 156 -10.86 36.72 -2.28
CA GLU A 156 -11.82 36.76 -1.18
C GLU A 156 -12.81 35.60 -1.22
N LYS A 157 -13.35 35.32 -2.41
CA LYS A 157 -14.26 34.20 -2.62
C LYS A 157 -13.58 32.88 -2.26
N LEU A 158 -12.36 32.64 -2.74
CA LEU A 158 -11.62 31.40 -2.47
C LEU A 158 -11.29 31.24 -0.98
N LEU A 159 -10.87 32.32 -0.31
CA LEU A 159 -10.65 32.34 1.13
C LEU A 159 -11.94 32.03 1.91
N ALA A 160 -13.05 32.66 1.55
CA ALA A 160 -14.34 32.43 2.20
C ALA A 160 -14.88 31.01 1.96
N GLU A 161 -14.84 30.53 0.72
CA GLU A 161 -15.32 29.19 0.36
C GLU A 161 -14.42 28.09 0.93
N SER A 162 -13.17 28.38 1.28
CA SER A 162 -12.27 27.40 1.93
C SER A 162 -12.81 26.86 3.24
N GLY A 163 -13.64 27.64 3.94
CA GLY A 163 -14.17 27.31 5.27
C GLY A 163 -13.13 27.38 6.39
N VAL A 164 -11.90 27.80 6.10
CA VAL A 164 -10.85 28.01 7.11
C VAL A 164 -11.01 29.41 7.72
N PRO A 165 -11.16 29.54 9.06
CA PRO A 165 -11.24 30.84 9.70
C PRO A 165 -9.97 31.67 9.48
N VAL A 166 -10.14 32.92 9.05
CA VAL A 166 -9.06 33.90 8.91
C VAL A 166 -9.23 34.96 10.00
N LEU A 167 -8.28 35.02 10.92
CA LEU A 167 -8.26 35.92 12.06
C LEU A 167 -7.20 37.00 11.87
N HIS A 168 -7.57 38.26 12.08
CA HIS A 168 -6.64 39.41 11.99
C HIS A 168 -6.15 39.83 13.38
N ASP A 169 -5.55 38.88 14.11
CA ASP A 169 -5.16 39.03 15.52
C ASP A 169 -3.63 39.15 15.76
N GLN A 170 -2.84 39.22 14.69
CA GLN A 170 -1.38 39.36 14.78
C GLN A 170 -0.93 40.80 14.54
N ASN A 171 0.31 41.11 14.91
CA ASN A 171 0.90 42.43 14.67
C ASN A 171 1.86 42.41 13.47
N ASN A 172 2.83 41.48 13.48
CA ASN A 172 3.93 41.46 12.52
C ASN A 172 4.26 40.05 11.97
N ARG A 173 3.31 39.11 12.05
CA ARG A 173 3.50 37.74 11.57
C ARG A 173 2.21 37.17 10.99
N ALA A 174 2.35 36.34 9.96
CA ALA A 174 1.31 35.47 9.42
C ALA A 174 1.67 34.01 9.72
N PHE A 175 0.68 33.17 10.01
CA PHE A 175 0.84 31.72 10.12
C PHE A 175 -0.50 30.99 10.13
N TYR A 176 -0.51 29.77 9.61
CA TYR A 176 -1.54 28.77 9.85
C TYR A 176 -1.28 28.00 11.17
N ARG A 177 -2.29 27.92 12.03
CA ARG A 177 -2.25 27.15 13.28
C ARG A 177 -3.00 25.83 13.14
N ILE A 178 -2.24 24.74 13.01
CA ILE A 178 -2.77 23.39 12.85
C ILE A 178 -3.74 22.98 13.97
N ALA A 179 -3.40 23.28 15.23
CA ALA A 179 -4.14 22.78 16.39
C ALA A 179 -5.59 23.30 16.49
N SER A 180 -5.85 24.52 16.02
CA SER A 180 -7.19 25.11 15.98
C SER A 180 -7.78 25.16 14.58
N ASP A 181 -7.01 24.77 13.56
CA ASP A 181 -7.41 24.88 12.15
C ASP A 181 -7.76 26.34 11.75
N GLU A 182 -6.86 27.29 12.04
CA GLU A 182 -7.10 28.73 11.85
C GLU A 182 -5.91 29.41 11.17
N ILE A 183 -6.18 30.39 10.30
CA ILE A 183 -5.18 31.29 9.70
C ILE A 183 -5.12 32.57 10.54
N HIS A 184 -3.93 32.96 10.96
CA HIS A 184 -3.67 34.17 11.75
C HIS A 184 -2.86 35.17 10.93
N LEU A 185 -3.40 36.36 10.71
CA LEU A 185 -2.79 37.44 9.92
C LEU A 185 -2.74 38.77 10.73
N PRO A 186 -1.88 39.72 10.34
CA PRO A 186 -2.02 41.10 10.76
C PRO A 186 -3.28 41.77 10.18
N PRO A 187 -3.79 42.86 10.76
CA PRO A 187 -4.82 43.69 10.13
C PRO A 187 -4.49 44.06 8.69
N ARG A 188 -5.49 44.05 7.80
CA ARG A 188 -5.30 44.30 6.36
C ARG A 188 -4.54 45.59 6.04
N ASN A 189 -4.78 46.64 6.82
CA ASN A 189 -4.12 47.94 6.68
C ASN A 189 -2.65 47.95 7.09
N PHE A 190 -2.10 46.85 7.62
CA PHE A 190 -0.68 46.73 7.95
C PHE A 190 0.13 46.15 6.79
N PHE A 191 -0.54 45.59 5.78
CA PHE A 191 0.10 45.15 4.55
C PHE A 191 0.37 46.36 3.65
N ARG A 192 1.51 46.32 2.94
CA ARG A 192 1.91 47.37 1.99
C ARG A 192 0.93 47.57 0.83
N SER A 193 0.14 46.55 0.52
CA SER A 193 -0.89 46.56 -0.52
C SER A 193 -1.91 45.45 -0.28
N ALA A 194 -3.07 45.54 -0.93
CA ALA A 194 -4.06 44.47 -0.93
C ALA A 194 -3.51 43.19 -1.59
N GLU A 195 -2.70 43.33 -2.64
CA GLU A 195 -2.03 42.21 -3.30
C GLU A 195 -1.11 41.44 -2.32
N ALA A 196 -0.30 42.14 -1.51
CA ALA A 196 0.55 41.52 -0.49
C ALA A 196 -0.25 40.81 0.61
N TYR A 197 -1.45 41.32 0.92
CA TYR A 197 -2.37 40.66 1.84
C TYR A 197 -2.87 39.33 1.26
N TYR A 198 -3.37 39.33 0.01
CA TYR A 198 -3.90 38.11 -0.59
C TYR A 198 -2.82 37.07 -0.86
N GLU A 199 -1.64 37.49 -1.28
CA GLU A 199 -0.46 36.64 -1.40
C GLU A 199 -0.19 35.89 -0.09
N THR A 200 -0.07 36.63 1.02
CA THR A 200 0.19 36.05 2.34
C THR A 200 -0.97 35.15 2.79
N ALA A 201 -2.21 35.59 2.62
CA ALA A 201 -3.37 34.81 3.01
C ALA A 201 -3.50 33.50 2.22
N LEU A 202 -3.19 33.50 0.93
CA LEU A 202 -3.21 32.31 0.08
C LEU A 202 -2.05 31.36 0.38
N HIS A 203 -0.89 31.88 0.79
CA HIS A 203 0.21 31.06 1.30
C HIS A 203 -0.22 30.29 2.56
N GLU A 204 -0.79 30.99 3.55
CA GLU A 204 -1.30 30.35 4.76
C GLU A 204 -2.48 29.40 4.47
N LEU A 205 -3.32 29.71 3.48
CA LEU A 205 -4.34 28.79 3.01
C LEU A 205 -3.71 27.54 2.39
N GLY A 206 -2.60 27.68 1.68
CA GLY A 206 -1.78 26.59 1.16
C GLY A 206 -1.41 25.61 2.27
N HIS A 207 -0.88 26.11 3.39
CA HIS A 207 -0.66 25.31 4.59
C HIS A 207 -1.95 24.72 5.17
N ALA A 208 -3.00 25.53 5.28
CA ALA A 208 -4.27 25.06 5.81
C ALA A 208 -4.76 23.83 5.04
N THR A 209 -4.66 23.78 3.71
CA THR A 209 -5.08 22.59 2.94
C THR A 209 -4.45 21.27 3.42
N GLY A 210 -3.29 21.30 4.09
CA GLY A 210 -2.61 20.12 4.62
C GLY A 210 -3.25 19.50 5.87
N HIS A 211 -4.23 20.14 6.50
CA HIS A 211 -4.87 19.64 7.72
C HIS A 211 -5.45 18.23 7.60
N GLN A 212 -5.61 17.55 8.74
CA GLN A 212 -6.09 16.16 8.83
C GLN A 212 -7.51 15.97 8.31
N SER A 213 -8.34 17.02 8.25
CA SER A 213 -9.67 16.96 7.61
C SER A 213 -9.64 17.17 6.10
N ARG A 214 -8.50 17.57 5.51
CA ARG A 214 -8.34 17.97 4.10
C ARG A 214 -7.34 17.07 3.37
N LEU A 215 -6.17 17.59 2.99
CA LEU A 215 -5.16 16.86 2.22
C LEU A 215 -4.17 16.05 3.09
N LYS A 216 -4.32 16.07 4.42
CA LYS A 216 -3.61 15.19 5.37
C LYS A 216 -2.09 15.14 5.18
N ARG A 217 -1.48 16.28 4.88
CA ARG A 217 -0.02 16.40 4.73
C ARG A 217 0.65 16.37 6.10
N GLU A 218 1.90 15.90 6.12
CA GLU A 218 2.69 15.80 7.35
C GLU A 218 3.23 17.18 7.75
N PHE A 219 3.10 17.53 9.04
CA PHE A 219 3.66 18.77 9.59
C PHE A 219 4.73 18.44 10.64
N GLY A 220 5.82 19.21 10.62
CA GLY A 220 6.92 19.10 11.58
C GLY A 220 7.12 20.39 12.39
N PRO A 221 7.99 20.34 13.41
CA PRO A 221 8.37 21.54 14.16
C PRO A 221 9.05 22.56 13.24
N ARG A 222 8.76 23.85 13.46
CA ARG A 222 9.34 24.96 12.69
C ARG A 222 10.87 24.87 12.65
N GLY A 223 11.45 25.00 11.46
CA GLY A 223 12.89 24.87 11.22
C GLY A 223 13.40 23.43 11.12
N GLY A 224 12.52 22.43 11.25
CA GLY A 224 12.84 21.02 10.99
C GLY A 224 12.73 20.64 9.50
N GLU A 225 13.25 19.47 9.14
CA GLU A 225 13.25 18.97 7.76
C GLU A 225 11.83 18.79 7.19
N VAL A 226 10.92 18.20 7.96
CA VAL A 226 9.51 18.01 7.56
C VAL A 226 8.83 19.36 7.34
N TYR A 227 9.14 20.36 8.17
CA TYR A 227 8.61 21.71 8.01
C TYR A 227 9.13 22.37 6.72
N ALA A 228 10.43 22.25 6.43
CA ALA A 228 11.01 22.77 5.20
C ALA A 228 10.38 22.19 3.93
N ARG A 229 10.03 20.90 3.93
CA ARG A 229 9.32 20.25 2.83
C ARG A 229 7.90 20.82 2.64
N GLU A 230 7.18 21.12 3.72
CA GLU A 230 5.84 21.72 3.64
C GLU A 230 5.89 23.19 3.20
N GLU A 231 6.87 23.97 3.68
CA GLU A 231 7.12 25.34 3.19
C GLU A 231 7.40 25.36 1.68
N LEU A 232 8.22 24.42 1.17
CA LEU A 232 8.48 24.31 -0.27
C LEU A 232 7.20 24.06 -1.08
N ARG A 233 6.28 23.23 -0.56
CA ARG A 233 4.98 22.96 -1.20
C ARG A 233 4.09 24.20 -1.21
N ALA A 234 3.97 24.86 -0.07
CA ALA A 234 3.15 26.06 0.08
C ALA A 234 3.67 27.22 -0.77
N GLU A 235 4.99 27.40 -0.86
CA GLU A 235 5.60 28.45 -1.67
C GLU A 235 5.36 28.24 -3.17
N ILE A 236 5.62 27.02 -3.66
CA ILE A 236 5.36 26.68 -5.07
C ILE A 236 3.86 26.84 -5.40
N ALA A 237 2.98 26.42 -4.49
CA ALA A 237 1.53 26.58 -4.68
C ALA A 237 1.11 28.05 -4.70
N SER A 238 1.69 28.88 -3.82
CA SER A 238 1.43 30.33 -3.75
C SER A 238 1.84 31.02 -5.04
N TYR A 239 3.01 30.67 -5.59
CA TYR A 239 3.44 31.13 -6.90
C TYR A 239 2.45 30.73 -8.01
N MET A 240 2.03 29.47 -8.06
CA MET A 240 1.07 29.00 -9.07
C MET A 240 -0.28 29.71 -8.97
N LEU A 241 -0.79 29.90 -7.76
CA LEU A 241 -2.03 30.63 -7.49
C LEU A 241 -1.89 32.10 -7.92
N ALA A 242 -0.80 32.75 -7.53
CA ALA A 242 -0.58 34.15 -7.85
C ALA A 242 -0.53 34.39 -9.36
N ARG A 243 0.23 33.54 -10.07
CA ARG A 243 0.32 33.53 -11.53
C ARG A 243 -1.04 33.33 -12.20
N ASP A 244 -1.79 32.32 -11.79
CA ASP A 244 -3.06 31.94 -12.44
C ASP A 244 -4.19 32.95 -12.12
N MET A 245 -4.11 33.63 -10.97
CA MET A 245 -5.07 34.68 -10.56
C MET A 245 -4.67 36.08 -11.02
N GLY A 246 -3.42 36.30 -11.41
CA GLY A 246 -2.85 37.60 -11.81
C GLY A 246 -2.58 38.55 -10.64
N ILE A 247 -2.41 38.03 -9.42
CA ILE A 247 -2.04 38.81 -8.22
C ILE A 247 -0.50 38.84 -8.09
N SER A 248 0.04 39.79 -7.32
CA SER A 248 1.50 39.88 -7.15
C SER A 248 2.06 38.70 -6.37
N PHE A 249 3.32 38.38 -6.60
CA PHE A 249 4.08 37.40 -5.82
C PHE A 249 5.45 37.99 -5.45
N ASP A 250 5.81 37.96 -4.17
CA ASP A 250 7.05 38.45 -3.61
C ASP A 250 7.63 37.44 -2.58
N PRO A 251 8.58 36.60 -3.01
CA PRO A 251 9.16 35.56 -2.17
C PRO A 251 10.12 36.09 -1.10
N SER A 252 10.34 37.42 -1.02
CA SER A 252 11.25 38.01 -0.02
C SER A 252 10.85 37.70 1.42
N ASN A 253 9.58 37.41 1.69
CA ASN A 253 9.09 36.99 3.00
C ASN A 253 9.51 35.55 3.39
N HIS A 254 9.96 34.74 2.43
CA HIS A 254 10.23 33.29 2.58
C HIS A 254 11.71 32.90 2.37
N ALA A 255 12.59 33.88 2.14
CA ALA A 255 14.02 33.67 1.92
C ALA A 255 14.74 32.90 3.05
N ALA A 256 14.20 32.97 4.27
CA ALA A 256 14.75 32.27 5.45
C ALA A 256 14.73 30.73 5.34
N TYR A 257 13.95 30.16 4.41
CA TYR A 257 13.80 28.71 4.25
C TYR A 257 14.62 28.12 3.10
N VAL A 258 15.23 28.96 2.26
CA VAL A 258 15.96 28.53 1.05
C VAL A 258 17.07 27.52 1.37
N GLU A 259 17.86 27.76 2.41
CA GLU A 259 18.91 26.81 2.85
C GLU A 259 18.32 25.45 3.26
N SER A 260 17.16 25.47 3.92
CA SER A 260 16.48 24.25 4.36
C SER A 260 15.84 23.50 3.20
N TRP A 261 15.32 24.20 2.19
CA TRP A 261 14.85 23.60 0.95
C TRP A 261 15.98 22.95 0.18
N LEU A 262 17.09 23.66 -0.01
CA LEU A 262 18.28 23.14 -0.70
C LEU A 262 18.76 21.85 -0.06
N LYS A 263 18.85 21.82 1.28
CA LYS A 263 19.22 20.62 2.02
C LYS A 263 18.24 19.46 1.76
N ALA A 264 16.93 19.71 1.87
CA ALA A 264 15.92 18.68 1.62
C ALA A 264 15.97 18.12 0.19
N LEU A 265 16.24 18.98 -0.80
CA LEU A 265 16.38 18.58 -2.21
C LEU A 265 17.70 17.85 -2.51
N GLN A 266 18.78 18.20 -1.81
CA GLN A 266 20.07 17.51 -1.91
C GLN A 266 20.01 16.12 -1.25
N ASP A 267 19.32 16.00 -0.10
CA ASP A 267 19.13 14.74 0.62
C ASP A 267 18.20 13.78 -0.15
N ASP A 268 17.15 14.29 -0.82
CA ASP A 268 16.30 13.52 -1.73
C ASP A 268 15.89 14.32 -2.98
N LYS A 269 16.51 14.00 -4.11
CA LYS A 269 16.23 14.64 -5.41
C LYS A 269 14.81 14.42 -5.92
N ASN A 270 14.10 13.38 -5.46
CA ASN A 270 12.69 13.20 -5.83
C ASN A 270 11.76 14.13 -5.05
N GLU A 271 12.26 14.85 -4.04
CA GLU A 271 11.44 15.75 -3.23
C GLU A 271 10.86 16.90 -4.06
N ILE A 272 11.59 17.45 -5.04
CA ILE A 272 11.05 18.49 -5.91
C ILE A 272 9.86 18.00 -6.75
N PHE A 273 9.88 16.73 -7.18
CA PHE A 273 8.77 16.12 -7.93
C PHE A 273 7.53 15.95 -7.04
N ARG A 274 7.72 15.54 -5.79
CA ARG A 274 6.63 15.44 -4.80
C ARG A 274 6.11 16.82 -4.42
N ALA A 275 6.99 17.78 -4.18
CA ALA A 275 6.62 19.15 -3.85
C ALA A 275 5.81 19.80 -4.99
N ALA A 276 6.26 19.67 -6.23
CA ALA A 276 5.54 20.19 -7.39
C ALA A 276 4.17 19.50 -7.61
N ARG A 277 4.09 18.18 -7.40
CA ARG A 277 2.81 17.45 -7.44
C ARG A 277 1.85 17.95 -6.36
N ASP A 278 2.32 18.05 -5.14
CA ASP A 278 1.50 18.43 -4.00
C ASP A 278 1.08 19.91 -4.12
N ALA A 279 1.95 20.79 -4.64
CA ALA A 279 1.61 22.18 -4.96
C ALA A 279 0.51 22.31 -6.02
N GLU A 280 0.54 21.49 -7.09
CA GLU A 280 -0.55 21.44 -8.07
C GLU A 280 -1.87 21.01 -7.42
N ILE A 281 -1.83 20.04 -6.49
CA ILE A 281 -3.01 19.59 -5.74
C ILE A 281 -3.53 20.71 -4.84
N ILE A 282 -2.65 21.45 -4.15
CA ILE A 282 -3.03 22.63 -3.35
C ILE A 282 -3.72 23.67 -4.24
N LYS A 283 -3.10 24.03 -5.36
CA LYS A 283 -3.65 24.98 -6.34
C LYS A 283 -5.04 24.54 -6.81
N THR A 284 -5.19 23.27 -7.18
CA THR A 284 -6.47 22.70 -7.62
C THR A 284 -7.50 22.73 -6.50
N TRP A 285 -7.14 22.36 -5.27
CA TRP A 285 -8.05 22.40 -4.11
C TRP A 285 -8.55 23.82 -3.82
N VAL A 286 -7.68 24.82 -3.97
CA VAL A 286 -8.02 26.23 -3.78
C VAL A 286 -8.91 26.73 -4.93
N MET A 287 -8.49 26.56 -6.18
CA MET A 287 -9.14 27.14 -7.37
C MET A 287 -10.39 26.41 -7.86
N GLU A 288 -10.53 25.11 -7.57
CA GLU A 288 -11.62 24.23 -8.04
C GLU A 288 -12.38 23.63 -6.82
N PRO A 289 -13.20 24.42 -6.09
CA PRO A 289 -13.90 23.96 -4.88
C PRO A 289 -14.72 22.68 -5.07
N GLU A 290 -15.31 22.50 -6.25
CA GLU A 290 -16.09 21.32 -6.63
C GLU A 290 -15.27 20.02 -6.66
N ARG A 291 -13.94 20.12 -6.76
CA ARG A 291 -13.02 18.97 -6.76
C ARG A 291 -12.42 18.67 -5.39
N ARG A 292 -12.62 19.52 -4.38
CA ARG A 292 -12.14 19.25 -3.01
C ARG A 292 -12.56 17.87 -2.48
N PRO A 293 -13.83 17.42 -2.64
CA PRO A 293 -14.21 16.09 -2.17
C PRO A 293 -13.45 14.96 -2.88
N GLU A 294 -13.12 15.10 -4.16
CA GLU A 294 -12.29 14.15 -4.91
C GLU A 294 -10.85 14.13 -4.35
N LEU A 295 -10.25 15.31 -4.20
CA LEU A 295 -8.87 15.46 -3.75
C LEU A 295 -8.67 15.01 -2.29
N GLU A 296 -9.56 15.37 -1.37
CA GLU A 296 -9.52 14.96 0.04
C GLU A 296 -9.74 13.45 0.22
N ARG A 297 -10.61 12.87 -0.62
CA ARG A 297 -10.77 11.40 -0.70
C ARG A 297 -9.50 10.74 -1.19
N SER A 298 -8.83 11.30 -2.19
CA SER A 298 -7.57 10.76 -2.73
C SER A 298 -6.38 10.91 -1.76
N ALA A 299 -6.40 11.93 -0.91
CA ALA A 299 -5.38 12.19 0.11
C ALA A 299 -5.53 11.31 1.35
N THR A 300 -6.72 10.76 1.57
CA THR A 300 -6.92 9.66 2.51
C THR A 300 -6.43 8.38 1.83
N PRO A 301 -5.59 7.54 2.46
CA PRO A 301 -5.29 6.22 1.91
C PRO A 301 -6.60 5.44 1.77
N GLN A 302 -7.20 5.46 0.59
CA GLN A 302 -8.35 4.64 0.28
C GLN A 302 -7.83 3.24 -0.03
N ALA A 303 -8.34 2.27 0.73
CA ALA A 303 -8.47 0.91 0.23
C ALA A 303 -9.15 1.00 -1.15
N VAL A 304 -8.44 0.56 -2.18
CA VAL A 304 -8.86 0.63 -3.59
C VAL A 304 -10.30 0.12 -3.71
N THR A 305 -11.23 1.01 -4.10
CA THR A 305 -12.61 0.63 -4.37
C THR A 305 -12.69 0.12 -5.81
N SER A 306 -13.09 -1.14 -5.93
CA SER A 306 -13.08 -1.90 -7.17
C SER A 306 -14.40 -1.73 -7.94
N GLU A 307 -14.50 -0.68 -8.76
CA GLU A 307 -15.58 -0.56 -9.75
C GLU A 307 -15.11 0.17 -11.01
N GLN A 308 -14.53 -0.58 -11.95
CA GLN A 308 -14.81 -0.53 -13.40
C GLN A 308 -14.00 -1.64 -14.11
N VAL A 309 -14.72 -2.48 -14.84
CA VAL A 309 -14.27 -3.75 -15.44
C VAL A 309 -13.47 -3.52 -16.71
N ILE A 310 -12.27 -4.13 -16.80
CA ILE A 310 -11.40 -4.00 -17.96
C ILE A 310 -10.67 -5.35 -18.24
N PRO A 311 -11.04 -6.11 -19.31
CA PRO A 311 -10.39 -7.37 -19.72
C PRO A 311 -8.87 -7.33 -19.99
N GLU A 312 -8.27 -8.52 -19.79
CA GLU A 312 -6.84 -8.84 -19.87
C GLU A 312 -6.29 -8.91 -21.30
N ARG A 313 -5.16 -8.23 -21.56
CA ARG A 313 -4.01 -8.88 -22.26
C ARG A 313 -2.65 -8.20 -22.00
N GLU A 314 -1.80 -9.00 -21.39
CA GLU A 314 -0.34 -9.16 -21.39
C GLU A 314 0.66 -7.98 -21.31
N GLU A 315 1.45 -8.10 -20.23
CA GLU A 315 2.88 -7.85 -20.03
C GLU A 315 3.44 -6.50 -19.51
N LYS A 316 4.09 -6.65 -18.33
CA LYS A 316 5.38 -6.12 -17.87
C LYS A 316 5.50 -4.63 -17.44
N ALA A 317 5.48 -4.45 -16.10
CA ALA A 317 6.64 -4.04 -15.27
C ALA A 317 6.45 -2.84 -14.29
N MET A 318 7.01 -3.04 -13.09
CA MET A 318 7.53 -2.11 -12.04
C MET A 318 6.64 -1.21 -11.14
N ALA A 319 6.36 -1.75 -9.94
CA ALA A 319 6.07 -1.19 -8.63
C ALA A 319 7.18 -1.81 -7.81
N ALA A 320 7.70 -1.02 -6.88
CA ALA A 320 8.70 -1.49 -5.96
C ALA A 320 8.16 -2.70 -5.20
N GLU A 321 8.65 -3.87 -5.60
CA GLU A 321 8.72 -5.04 -4.76
C GLU A 321 9.60 -4.69 -3.55
N PRO A 322 9.53 -5.44 -2.44
CA PRO A 322 10.59 -5.34 -1.43
C PRO A 322 11.93 -5.55 -2.13
N THR A 323 12.68 -4.46 -2.26
CA THR A 323 13.95 -4.44 -2.97
C THR A 323 14.90 -5.40 -2.26
N PRO A 324 15.54 -6.34 -2.97
CA PRO A 324 16.47 -7.27 -2.34
C PRO A 324 17.56 -6.48 -1.61
N ARG A 325 17.56 -6.58 -0.28
CA ARG A 325 18.54 -5.91 0.58
C ARG A 325 19.82 -6.74 0.56
N THR A 326 20.92 -6.14 0.14
CA THR A 326 22.25 -6.73 0.28
C THR A 326 22.82 -6.31 1.62
N TYR A 327 22.82 -7.24 2.58
CA TYR A 327 23.40 -7.02 3.89
C TYR A 327 24.93 -7.14 3.84
N ILE A 328 25.62 -6.28 4.58
CA ILE A 328 27.08 -6.16 4.66
C ILE A 328 27.56 -6.36 6.11
N ALA A 329 28.77 -6.90 6.24
CA ALA A 329 29.36 -7.25 7.52
C ALA A 329 30.13 -6.05 8.09
N VAL A 330 29.47 -5.16 8.82
CA VAL A 330 30.09 -3.95 9.41
C VAL A 330 30.41 -4.19 10.90
N PRO A 331 31.70 -4.25 11.28
CA PRO A 331 32.12 -4.26 12.68
C PRO A 331 31.63 -3.02 13.45
N TYR A 332 31.48 -3.13 14.77
CA TYR A 332 30.89 -2.06 15.59
C TYR A 332 31.67 -0.74 15.56
N ASP A 333 33.00 -0.81 15.51
CA ASP A 333 33.92 0.32 15.42
C ASP A 333 33.88 1.01 14.04
N GLU A 334 33.53 0.28 12.99
CA GLU A 334 33.45 0.79 11.61
C GLU A 334 32.05 1.32 11.22
N LYS A 335 31.08 1.26 12.14
CA LYS A 335 29.68 1.67 11.89
C LYS A 335 29.51 3.09 11.34
N ASN A 336 30.36 4.03 11.79
CA ASN A 336 30.29 5.42 11.36
C ASN A 336 30.82 5.58 9.93
N GLU A 337 31.82 4.79 9.55
CA GLU A 337 32.40 4.75 8.20
C GLU A 337 31.40 4.14 7.22
N ALA A 338 30.79 3.00 7.57
CA ALA A 338 29.75 2.37 6.75
C ALA A 338 28.52 3.27 6.57
N LYS A 339 28.10 3.97 7.64
CA LYS A 339 27.02 4.96 7.57
C LYS A 339 27.37 6.13 6.66
N ALA A 340 28.61 6.65 6.72
CA ALA A 340 29.08 7.72 5.86
C ALA A 340 29.16 7.29 4.38
N ALA A 341 29.50 6.03 4.13
CA ALA A 341 29.46 5.43 2.79
C ALA A 341 28.04 5.18 2.25
N GLY A 342 27.00 5.34 3.09
CA GLY A 342 25.59 5.23 2.70
C GLY A 342 24.89 3.93 3.12
N ALA A 343 25.51 3.09 3.94
CA ALA A 343 24.86 1.90 4.50
C ALA A 343 23.77 2.29 5.52
N LYS A 344 22.70 1.48 5.61
CA LYS A 344 21.60 1.66 6.55
C LYS A 344 21.50 0.48 7.52
N TRP A 345 21.10 0.75 8.76
CA TRP A 345 20.88 -0.29 9.76
C TRP A 345 19.46 -0.84 9.70
N ASP A 346 19.32 -2.15 9.55
CA ASP A 346 18.05 -2.85 9.70
C ASP A 346 17.91 -3.36 11.14
N ARG A 347 16.94 -2.79 11.89
CA ARG A 347 16.68 -3.20 13.28
C ARG A 347 16.11 -4.60 13.41
N GLY A 348 15.33 -5.07 12.42
CA GLY A 348 14.70 -6.39 12.41
C GLY A 348 15.70 -7.48 12.06
N ALA A 349 16.50 -7.25 11.02
CA ALA A 349 17.58 -8.16 10.62
C ALA A 349 18.82 -8.06 11.54
N LYS A 350 18.94 -6.97 12.31
CA LYS A 350 20.11 -6.59 13.11
C LYS A 350 21.39 -6.61 12.27
N SER A 351 21.32 -6.03 11.07
CA SER A 351 22.45 -6.01 10.14
C SER A 351 22.45 -4.73 9.31
N TRP A 352 23.64 -4.33 8.86
CA TRP A 352 23.80 -3.21 7.94
C TRP A 352 23.48 -3.68 6.52
N TYR A 353 22.83 -2.85 5.72
CA TYR A 353 22.55 -3.15 4.31
C TYR A 353 22.91 -1.97 3.41
N VAL A 354 23.22 -2.30 2.17
CA VAL A 354 23.46 -1.35 1.09
C VAL A 354 22.11 -1.03 0.43
N PRO A 355 21.66 0.24 0.47
CA PRO A 355 20.45 0.65 -0.24
C PRO A 355 20.62 0.50 -1.76
N GLU A 356 19.52 0.22 -2.46
CA GLU A 356 19.52 0.20 -3.92
C GLU A 356 19.89 1.58 -4.48
N GLY A 357 20.79 1.61 -5.48
CA GLY A 357 21.30 2.84 -6.08
C GLY A 357 22.63 3.35 -5.51
N THR A 358 23.15 2.75 -4.43
CA THR A 358 24.51 3.05 -3.94
C THR A 358 25.55 2.17 -4.63
N ASP A 359 26.71 2.71 -4.96
CA ASP A 359 27.80 1.97 -5.63
C ASP A 359 28.26 0.79 -4.74
N PRO A 360 28.05 -0.47 -5.16
CA PRO A 360 28.47 -1.64 -4.39
C PRO A 360 29.99 -1.69 -4.16
N ALA A 361 30.79 -1.05 -5.04
CA ALA A 361 32.25 -1.02 -4.90
C ALA A 361 32.70 -0.26 -3.63
N ALA A 362 31.91 0.73 -3.18
CA ALA A 362 32.17 1.50 -1.96
C ALA A 362 32.07 0.67 -0.68
N PHE A 363 31.42 -0.51 -0.75
CA PHE A 363 31.24 -1.42 0.38
C PHE A 363 32.06 -2.70 0.27
N SER A 364 32.99 -2.78 -0.69
CA SER A 364 33.87 -3.93 -0.89
C SER A 364 34.63 -4.34 0.39
N LYS A 365 34.95 -3.36 1.25
CA LYS A 365 35.55 -3.57 2.59
C LYS A 365 34.68 -4.43 3.53
N TRP A 366 33.35 -4.34 3.43
CA TRP A 366 32.38 -5.06 4.26
C TRP A 366 31.63 -6.16 3.48
N ALA A 367 32.07 -6.45 2.25
CA ALA A 367 31.52 -7.53 1.46
C ALA A 367 31.76 -8.86 2.16
N THR A 368 30.80 -9.78 2.07
CA THR A 368 30.81 -11.05 2.81
C THR A 368 31.80 -12.09 2.24
N ALA A 369 32.97 -11.69 1.74
CA ALA A 369 33.96 -12.60 1.16
C ALA A 369 35.14 -12.90 2.12
N ALA A 370 35.05 -14.09 2.75
CA ALA A 370 36.12 -15.01 3.19
C ALA A 370 36.60 -15.08 4.68
N LYS A 371 36.24 -16.25 5.27
CA LYS A 371 36.91 -17.19 6.20
C LYS A 371 37.58 -16.69 7.50
N ALA A 372 36.91 -16.99 8.63
CA ALA A 372 37.50 -17.09 9.97
C ALA A 372 38.01 -18.53 10.27
N PRO A 373 39.01 -18.71 11.17
CA PRO A 373 39.57 -20.02 11.51
C PRO A 373 38.67 -20.82 12.47
N ALA A 374 38.78 -22.15 12.41
CA ALA A 374 37.88 -23.09 13.09
C ALA A 374 38.24 -23.34 14.58
N PRO A 375 37.26 -23.44 15.50
CA PRO A 375 37.41 -24.02 16.83
C PRO A 375 37.43 -25.57 16.81
N GLU A 376 37.86 -26.21 17.92
CA GLU A 376 38.09 -27.66 18.04
C GLU A 376 36.85 -28.58 17.86
N LEU A 377 35.63 -28.06 18.01
CA LEU A 377 34.39 -28.74 17.62
C LEU A 377 33.46 -27.72 16.95
N SER A 378 32.88 -28.10 15.82
CA SER A 378 31.94 -27.24 15.10
C SER A 378 30.58 -27.15 15.82
N PRO A 379 29.84 -26.03 15.69
CA PRO A 379 28.49 -25.91 16.24
C PRO A 379 27.52 -27.02 15.79
N VAL A 380 27.76 -27.59 14.61
CA VAL A 380 26.99 -28.72 14.07
C VAL A 380 27.25 -29.99 14.87
N GLU A 381 28.49 -30.26 15.25
CA GLU A 381 28.87 -31.41 16.08
C GLU A 381 28.36 -31.27 17.52
N GLU A 382 28.44 -30.07 18.10
CA GLU A 382 27.89 -29.79 19.43
C GLU A 382 26.36 -29.93 19.45
N PHE A 383 25.67 -29.46 18.40
CA PHE A 383 24.23 -29.64 18.26
C PHE A 383 23.85 -31.11 18.03
N ALA A 384 24.62 -31.87 17.24
CA ALA A 384 24.43 -33.30 17.05
C ALA A 384 24.48 -34.06 18.38
N GLN A 385 25.43 -33.68 19.25
CA GLN A 385 25.55 -34.27 20.58
C GLN A 385 24.35 -33.91 21.46
N ALA A 386 23.89 -32.65 21.43
CA ALA A 386 22.70 -32.21 22.17
C ALA A 386 21.42 -32.94 21.71
N LEU A 387 21.24 -33.15 20.41
CA LEU A 387 20.12 -33.90 19.83
C LEU A 387 20.10 -35.35 20.35
N LYS A 388 21.26 -36.00 20.35
CA LYS A 388 21.42 -37.37 20.86
C LYS A 388 21.13 -37.44 22.36
N THR A 389 21.62 -36.50 23.17
CA THR A 389 21.33 -36.43 24.61
C THR A 389 19.83 -36.31 24.91
N HIS A 390 19.06 -35.66 24.05
CA HIS A 390 17.61 -35.52 24.19
C HIS A 390 16.82 -36.66 23.50
N GLY A 391 17.51 -37.71 23.07
CA GLY A 391 16.91 -38.94 22.55
C GLY A 391 16.51 -38.88 21.07
N LEU A 392 16.93 -37.86 20.32
CA LEU A 392 16.71 -37.79 18.87
C LEU A 392 17.77 -38.61 18.12
N ILE A 393 17.34 -39.36 17.11
CA ILE A 393 18.21 -40.18 16.26
C ILE A 393 18.33 -39.51 14.89
N VAL A 394 19.42 -38.78 14.67
CA VAL A 394 19.73 -38.15 13.38
C VAL A 394 20.78 -38.98 12.65
N LYS A 395 20.55 -39.24 11.35
CA LYS A 395 21.54 -39.94 10.51
C LYS A 395 22.48 -38.91 9.89
N GLY A 396 23.75 -38.95 10.28
CA GLY A 396 24.74 -37.96 9.86
C GLY A 396 24.61 -36.64 10.63
N ASP A 397 25.16 -35.57 10.05
CA ASP A 397 25.15 -34.25 10.67
C ASP A 397 23.74 -33.63 10.65
N PRO A 398 23.33 -32.94 11.73
CA PRO A 398 22.05 -32.25 11.77
C PRO A 398 22.02 -31.07 10.82
N VAL A 399 20.91 -30.91 10.11
CA VAL A 399 20.70 -29.80 9.18
C VAL A 399 20.28 -28.55 9.97
N MET A 400 21.15 -27.54 10.01
CA MET A 400 20.93 -26.30 10.76
C MET A 400 20.55 -25.13 9.84
N ASP A 401 19.53 -25.35 9.02
CA ASP A 401 19.05 -24.43 7.96
C ASP A 401 17.92 -23.48 8.41
N GLY A 402 17.59 -23.49 9.71
CA GLY A 402 16.45 -22.80 10.28
C GLY A 402 15.10 -23.40 9.89
N GLN A 403 15.05 -24.66 9.44
CA GLN A 403 13.81 -25.40 9.18
C GLN A 403 13.59 -26.50 10.21
N TRP A 404 12.33 -26.92 10.34
CA TRP A 404 11.97 -28.05 11.18
C TRP A 404 12.28 -29.36 10.48
N HIS A 405 13.18 -30.15 11.06
CA HIS A 405 13.52 -31.49 10.62
C HIS A 405 12.87 -32.52 11.52
N ARG A 406 12.27 -33.55 10.91
CA ARG A 406 11.67 -34.69 11.63
C ARG A 406 12.66 -35.84 11.69
N CYS A 407 12.78 -36.45 12.86
CA CYS A 407 13.64 -37.62 13.05
C CYS A 407 13.00 -38.63 14.00
N PRO A 408 13.42 -39.90 13.96
CA PRO A 408 13.08 -40.87 14.99
C PRO A 408 13.63 -40.43 16.35
N VAL A 409 13.02 -40.93 17.42
CA VAL A 409 13.59 -40.91 18.77
C VAL A 409 13.85 -42.33 19.26
N GLU A 410 14.65 -42.48 20.32
CA GLU A 410 14.86 -43.78 20.95
C GLU A 410 13.53 -44.43 21.38
N GLY A 411 13.33 -45.70 21.02
CA GLY A 411 12.07 -46.43 21.27
C GLY A 411 10.98 -46.26 20.20
N ASP A 412 11.26 -45.55 19.10
CA ASP A 412 10.35 -45.51 17.94
C ASP A 412 10.31 -46.84 17.18
N LYS A 413 9.11 -47.21 16.71
CA LYS A 413 8.95 -48.32 15.75
C LYS A 413 9.50 -47.91 14.38
N ALA A 414 9.85 -48.88 13.53
CA ALA A 414 10.36 -48.60 12.18
C ALA A 414 9.43 -47.61 11.42
N LYS A 415 10.02 -46.55 10.86
CA LYS A 415 9.37 -45.41 10.15
C LYS A 415 8.67 -44.36 11.01
N GLN A 416 8.62 -44.50 12.34
CA GLN A 416 8.06 -43.48 13.22
C GLN A 416 9.08 -42.34 13.43
N LEU A 417 8.61 -41.09 13.41
CA LEU A 417 9.42 -39.87 13.56
C LEU A 417 8.90 -39.03 14.73
N SER A 418 9.09 -39.48 15.97
CA SER A 418 8.55 -38.80 17.16
C SER A 418 9.48 -37.72 17.75
N GLY A 419 10.44 -37.24 16.97
CA GLY A 419 11.31 -36.12 17.30
C GLY A 419 11.27 -35.03 16.23
N SER A 420 11.51 -33.79 16.63
CA SER A 420 11.78 -32.71 15.71
C SER A 420 12.84 -31.77 16.24
N TYR A 421 13.63 -31.21 15.34
CA TYR A 421 14.62 -30.20 15.68
C TYR A 421 14.63 -29.06 14.67
N ILE A 422 15.14 -27.92 15.11
CA ILE A 422 15.46 -26.76 14.27
C ILE A 422 16.76 -26.19 14.77
N GLY A 423 17.75 -26.09 13.89
CA GLY A 423 19.06 -25.55 14.18
C GLY A 423 19.29 -24.23 13.44
N TYR A 424 19.95 -23.30 14.11
CA TYR A 424 20.30 -21.97 13.65
C TYR A 424 21.81 -21.82 13.71
N LEU A 425 22.43 -21.50 12.58
CA LEU A 425 23.83 -21.08 12.53
C LEU A 425 23.97 -19.56 12.59
N ASP A 426 22.86 -18.81 12.61
CA ASP A 426 22.87 -17.35 12.67
C ASP A 426 23.05 -16.81 14.10
N GLY A 427 23.86 -15.76 14.23
CA GLY A 427 24.22 -15.17 15.52
C GLY A 427 25.07 -16.11 16.39
N ARG A 428 24.61 -16.40 17.61
CA ARG A 428 25.18 -17.46 18.44
C ARG A 428 24.45 -18.75 18.09
N PRO A 429 25.14 -19.76 17.52
CA PRO A 429 24.47 -20.99 17.09
C PRO A 429 23.57 -21.55 18.19
N SER A 430 22.35 -21.86 17.82
CA SER A 430 21.29 -22.24 18.75
C SER A 430 20.27 -23.13 18.06
N GLY A 431 19.35 -23.72 18.82
CA GLY A 431 18.35 -24.60 18.26
C GLY A 431 17.27 -24.99 19.26
N ASN A 432 16.17 -25.53 18.75
CA ASN A 432 15.17 -26.20 19.57
C ASN A 432 15.20 -27.70 19.29
N ILE A 433 15.08 -28.49 20.35
CA ILE A 433 15.09 -29.95 20.33
C ILE A 433 13.80 -30.42 20.96
N THR A 434 12.93 -31.09 20.19
CA THR A 434 11.63 -31.56 20.67
C THR A 434 11.56 -33.08 20.63
N ASN A 435 11.27 -33.68 21.79
CA ASN A 435 10.98 -35.10 21.90
C ASN A 435 9.50 -35.24 22.34
N TYR A 436 8.64 -35.64 21.41
CA TYR A 436 7.19 -35.71 21.65
C TYR A 436 6.79 -36.88 22.56
N ARG A 437 7.69 -37.84 22.83
CA ARG A 437 7.47 -38.91 23.81
C ARG A 437 7.85 -38.49 25.23
N ALA A 438 8.89 -37.68 25.37
CA ALA A 438 9.37 -37.17 26.65
C ALA A 438 8.66 -35.88 27.11
N GLY A 439 7.81 -35.30 26.25
CA GLY A 439 6.85 -34.27 26.64
C GLY A 439 7.38 -32.83 26.66
N GLY A 440 8.44 -32.49 25.93
CA GLY A 440 8.99 -31.12 25.97
C GLY A 440 9.88 -30.71 24.81
N THR A 441 10.11 -29.39 24.71
CA THR A 441 11.09 -28.74 23.82
C THR A 441 12.21 -28.14 24.65
N THR A 442 13.46 -28.53 24.39
CA THR A 442 14.66 -27.93 25.00
C THR A 442 15.32 -26.96 24.05
N LYS A 443 15.77 -25.82 24.59
CA LYS A 443 16.63 -24.87 23.86
C LYS A 443 18.09 -25.26 24.00
N TRP A 444 18.81 -25.33 22.89
CA TRP A 444 20.25 -25.50 22.83
C TRP A 444 20.91 -24.20 22.34
N VAL A 445 22.10 -23.90 22.88
CA VAL A 445 22.94 -22.77 22.48
C VAL A 445 24.39 -23.22 22.58
N ALA A 446 25.19 -22.97 21.55
CA ALA A 446 26.60 -23.39 21.49
C ALA A 446 27.44 -22.83 22.65
N ALA A 447 28.35 -23.67 23.18
CA ALA A 447 29.29 -23.32 24.22
C ALA A 447 30.54 -22.64 23.64
N GLY A 448 30.82 -21.42 24.10
CA GLY A 448 32.21 -20.94 24.20
C GLY A 448 32.95 -20.51 22.92
N VAL A 449 32.31 -19.82 21.98
CA VAL A 449 33.04 -18.97 21.01
C VAL A 449 32.65 -17.52 21.25
N SER A 450 33.57 -16.73 21.80
CA SER A 450 33.48 -15.26 21.78
C SER A 450 33.75 -14.81 20.35
N LEU A 451 32.69 -14.75 19.54
CA LEU A 451 32.75 -14.17 18.21
C LEU A 451 33.18 -12.71 18.33
N THR A 452 34.24 -12.35 17.61
CA THR A 452 34.66 -10.95 17.42
C THR A 452 33.52 -10.14 16.79
N ASP A 453 33.56 -8.82 16.93
CA ASP A 453 32.53 -7.94 16.35
C ASP A 453 32.40 -8.12 14.83
N ALA A 454 33.52 -8.41 14.15
CA ALA A 454 33.56 -8.71 12.72
C ALA A 454 32.86 -10.03 12.37
N GLU A 455 33.13 -11.10 13.12
CA GLU A 455 32.49 -12.42 12.89
C GLU A 455 30.98 -12.36 13.16
N ARG A 456 30.55 -11.62 14.20
CA ARG A 456 29.13 -11.40 14.48
C ARG A 456 28.43 -10.65 13.36
N ALA A 457 29.05 -9.59 12.84
CA ALA A 457 28.49 -8.80 11.75
C ALA A 457 28.36 -9.62 10.46
N HIS A 458 29.32 -10.51 10.19
CA HIS A 458 29.32 -11.39 9.02
C HIS A 458 28.18 -12.41 9.05
N ILE A 459 28.07 -13.15 10.16
CA ILE A 459 27.02 -14.17 10.33
C ILE A 459 25.63 -13.51 10.29
N GLN A 460 25.46 -12.32 10.89
CA GLN A 460 24.20 -11.57 10.85
C GLN A 460 23.83 -11.11 9.44
N ALA A 461 24.80 -10.62 8.66
CA ALA A 461 24.58 -10.22 7.27
C ALA A 461 24.20 -11.41 6.38
N GLU A 462 24.91 -12.54 6.51
CA GLU A 462 24.61 -13.75 5.73
C GLU A 462 23.21 -14.31 6.02
N ALA A 463 22.85 -14.43 7.30
CA ALA A 463 21.53 -14.88 7.71
C ALA A 463 20.40 -13.94 7.28
N ALA A 464 20.67 -12.63 7.28
CA ALA A 464 19.73 -11.63 6.78
C ALA A 464 19.54 -11.74 5.26
N ASN A 465 20.63 -11.94 4.50
CA ASN A 465 20.59 -12.19 3.06
C ASN A 465 19.78 -13.46 2.73
N VAL A 466 20.01 -14.57 3.45
CA VAL A 466 19.28 -15.84 3.25
C VAL A 466 17.79 -15.68 3.55
N ARG A 467 17.41 -14.98 4.63
CA ARG A 467 16.01 -14.71 4.97
C ARG A 467 15.33 -13.81 3.93
N ALA A 468 16.01 -12.75 3.50
CA ALA A 468 15.49 -11.85 2.47
C ALA A 468 15.29 -12.56 1.12
N ALA A 469 16.23 -13.41 0.72
CA ALA A 469 16.10 -14.22 -0.49
C ALA A 469 14.89 -15.18 -0.43
N ARG A 470 14.70 -15.87 0.70
CA ARG A 470 13.53 -16.76 0.92
C ARG A 470 12.20 -16.01 0.90
N GLU A 471 12.15 -14.82 1.49
CA GLU A 471 10.94 -13.99 1.49
C GLU A 471 10.61 -13.48 0.07
N ALA A 472 11.62 -13.02 -0.67
CA ALA A 472 11.46 -12.63 -2.07
C ALA A 472 10.98 -13.80 -2.95
N GLU A 473 11.54 -14.99 -2.76
CA GLU A 473 11.09 -16.20 -3.46
C GLU A 473 9.64 -16.55 -3.13
N ARG A 474 9.25 -16.49 -1.85
CA ARG A 474 7.86 -16.73 -1.40
C ARG A 474 6.87 -15.71 -1.99
N LEU A 475 7.25 -14.44 -2.05
CA LEU A 475 6.43 -13.38 -2.64
C LEU A 475 6.27 -13.57 -4.15
N ALA A 476 7.36 -13.85 -4.87
CA ALA A 476 7.34 -14.13 -6.30
C ALA A 476 6.48 -15.36 -6.64
N ALA A 477 6.56 -16.41 -5.82
CA ALA A 477 5.74 -17.60 -5.96
C ALA A 477 4.25 -17.29 -5.71
N ALA A 478 3.93 -16.52 -4.66
CA ALA A 478 2.56 -16.10 -4.37
C ALA A 478 1.97 -15.22 -5.48
N GLU A 479 2.76 -14.31 -6.07
CA GLU A 479 2.37 -13.48 -7.21
C GLU A 479 2.11 -14.31 -8.48
N LYS A 480 2.89 -15.36 -8.71
CA LYS A 480 2.64 -16.32 -9.80
C LYS A 480 1.36 -17.12 -9.54
N ALA A 481 1.15 -17.59 -8.31
CA ALA A 481 -0.03 -18.33 -7.93
C ALA A 481 -1.30 -17.47 -8.01
N ALA A 482 -1.24 -16.19 -7.65
CA ALA A 482 -2.35 -15.25 -7.76
C ALA A 482 -2.80 -15.05 -9.21
N ARG A 483 -1.86 -14.91 -10.15
CA ARG A 483 -2.15 -14.85 -11.59
C ARG A 483 -2.84 -16.12 -12.09
N ASN A 484 -2.35 -17.29 -11.67
CA ASN A 484 -2.99 -18.57 -11.98
C ASN A 484 -4.40 -18.67 -11.39
N ALA A 485 -4.58 -18.24 -10.13
CA ALA A 485 -5.87 -18.22 -9.45
C ALA A 485 -6.89 -17.35 -10.20
N TYR A 486 -6.47 -16.18 -10.66
CA TYR A 486 -7.30 -15.28 -11.46
C TYR A 486 -7.71 -15.91 -12.79
N GLY A 487 -6.76 -16.49 -13.53
CA GLY A 487 -7.04 -17.19 -14.78
C GLY A 487 -8.03 -18.34 -14.58
N VAL A 488 -7.87 -19.16 -13.53
CA VAL A 488 -8.83 -20.22 -13.21
C VAL A 488 -10.20 -19.62 -12.89
N TRP A 489 -10.27 -18.62 -12.01
CA TRP A 489 -11.54 -18.02 -11.57
C TRP A 489 -12.38 -17.41 -12.70
N GLN A 490 -11.75 -16.75 -13.67
CA GLN A 490 -12.45 -16.14 -14.80
C GLN A 490 -13.03 -17.19 -15.74
N ASN A 491 -12.33 -18.31 -15.93
CA ASN A 491 -12.71 -19.36 -16.87
C ASN A 491 -13.66 -20.43 -16.31
N LEU A 492 -14.10 -20.30 -15.05
CA LEU A 492 -15.08 -21.24 -14.49
C LEU A 492 -16.46 -21.07 -15.16
N PRO A 493 -17.15 -22.19 -15.46
CA PRO A 493 -18.37 -22.21 -16.27
C PRO A 493 -19.55 -21.41 -15.70
N GLY A 494 -19.59 -21.16 -14.40
CA GLY A 494 -20.65 -20.36 -13.80
C GLY A 494 -20.68 -20.46 -12.28
N GLU A 495 -21.71 -19.83 -11.69
CA GLU A 495 -21.96 -19.87 -10.25
C GLU A 495 -22.26 -21.31 -9.78
N ALA A 496 -21.73 -21.67 -8.61
CA ALA A 496 -22.07 -22.91 -7.95
C ALA A 496 -23.42 -22.80 -7.26
N ASN A 497 -24.18 -23.88 -7.28
CA ASN A 497 -25.45 -24.02 -6.59
C ASN A 497 -25.64 -25.51 -6.19
N PRO A 498 -26.67 -25.83 -5.38
CA PRO A 498 -26.92 -27.22 -4.98
C PRO A 498 -27.21 -28.19 -6.14
N GLU A 499 -27.61 -27.72 -7.32
CA GLU A 499 -27.92 -28.58 -8.46
C GLU A 499 -26.65 -28.99 -9.22
N ASN A 500 -25.63 -28.13 -9.23
CA ASN A 500 -24.37 -28.35 -9.96
C ASN A 500 -23.16 -28.63 -9.07
N SER A 501 -23.29 -28.55 -7.74
CA SER A 501 -22.21 -28.85 -6.80
C SER A 501 -22.64 -29.89 -5.75
N PRO A 502 -22.06 -31.11 -5.76
CA PRO A 502 -22.35 -32.14 -4.76
C PRO A 502 -22.08 -31.69 -3.32
N TYR A 503 -21.06 -30.85 -3.11
CA TYR A 503 -20.73 -30.32 -1.79
C TYR A 503 -21.84 -29.41 -1.25
N LEU A 504 -22.34 -28.47 -2.07
CA LEU A 504 -23.42 -27.57 -1.68
C LEU A 504 -24.73 -28.34 -1.42
N ALA A 505 -25.03 -29.33 -2.26
CA ALA A 505 -26.17 -30.24 -2.06
C ALA A 505 -26.08 -30.98 -0.72
N ALA A 506 -24.92 -31.59 -0.42
CA ALA A 506 -24.69 -32.33 0.81
C ALA A 506 -24.74 -31.42 2.06
N LYS A 507 -24.23 -30.20 1.96
CA LYS A 507 -24.28 -29.22 3.05
C LYS A 507 -25.63 -28.52 3.18
N GLY A 508 -26.49 -28.58 2.16
CA GLY A 508 -27.82 -27.98 2.19
C GLY A 508 -27.79 -26.45 2.16
N VAL A 509 -26.75 -25.86 1.57
CA VAL A 509 -26.54 -24.40 1.50
C VAL A 509 -26.37 -23.95 0.05
N LYS A 510 -26.69 -22.70 -0.25
CA LYS A 510 -26.55 -22.13 -1.59
C LYS A 510 -25.12 -21.65 -1.85
N GLY A 511 -24.79 -21.48 -3.13
CA GLY A 511 -23.57 -20.79 -3.54
C GLY A 511 -23.78 -19.29 -3.56
N HIS A 512 -23.11 -18.59 -2.66
CA HIS A 512 -23.02 -17.13 -2.57
C HIS A 512 -21.63 -16.66 -3.03
N GLY A 513 -21.54 -16.13 -4.25
CA GLY A 513 -20.31 -15.59 -4.83
C GLY A 513 -19.21 -16.62 -5.06
N VAL A 514 -19.59 -17.87 -5.32
CA VAL A 514 -18.70 -19.02 -5.53
C VAL A 514 -19.04 -19.69 -6.84
N LYS A 515 -18.04 -20.22 -7.53
CA LYS A 515 -18.21 -20.82 -8.86
C LYS A 515 -18.02 -22.33 -8.81
N VAL A 516 -18.44 -23.03 -9.85
CA VAL A 516 -18.24 -24.48 -10.00
C VAL A 516 -17.32 -24.76 -11.18
N ASN A 517 -16.49 -25.81 -11.12
CA ASN A 517 -15.72 -26.27 -12.27
C ASN A 517 -16.51 -27.32 -13.10
N GLY A 518 -15.93 -27.81 -14.20
CA GLY A 518 -16.57 -28.82 -15.05
C GLY A 518 -16.81 -30.19 -14.40
N GLU A 519 -16.23 -30.44 -13.22
CA GLU A 519 -16.38 -31.68 -12.44
C GLU A 519 -17.41 -31.54 -11.30
N GLY A 520 -18.03 -30.37 -11.14
CA GLY A 520 -18.97 -30.10 -10.03
C GLY A 520 -18.29 -29.65 -8.73
N HIS A 521 -16.96 -29.47 -8.72
CA HIS A 521 -16.23 -28.96 -7.55
C HIS A 521 -16.48 -27.47 -7.36
N MET A 522 -16.83 -27.07 -6.14
CA MET A 522 -17.03 -25.67 -5.79
C MET A 522 -15.68 -24.98 -5.62
N ILE A 523 -15.52 -23.82 -6.22
CA ILE A 523 -14.34 -22.98 -6.14
C ILE A 523 -14.71 -21.71 -5.37
N ILE A 524 -13.99 -21.45 -4.27
CA ILE A 524 -14.16 -20.25 -3.45
C ILE A 524 -12.98 -19.30 -3.73
N PRO A 525 -13.24 -18.03 -4.06
CA PRO A 525 -12.16 -17.06 -4.28
C PRO A 525 -11.57 -16.62 -2.95
N CYS A 526 -10.24 -16.60 -2.84
CA CYS A 526 -9.53 -16.14 -1.64
C CYS A 526 -8.98 -14.74 -1.86
N ARG A 527 -9.71 -13.73 -1.36
CA ARG A 527 -9.40 -12.31 -1.57
C ARG A 527 -8.86 -11.65 -0.31
N ASP A 528 -8.02 -10.64 -0.47
CA ASP A 528 -7.62 -9.78 0.65
C ASP A 528 -8.65 -8.65 0.91
N ALA A 529 -8.35 -7.79 1.88
CA ALA A 529 -9.19 -6.65 2.23
C ALA A 529 -9.36 -5.60 1.12
N ALA A 530 -8.47 -5.58 0.13
CA ALA A 530 -8.58 -4.74 -1.07
C ALA A 530 -9.36 -5.44 -2.20
N GLY A 531 -9.80 -6.68 -2.00
CA GLY A 531 -10.54 -7.47 -2.99
C GLY A 531 -9.65 -8.20 -4.00
N ARG A 532 -8.32 -8.12 -3.87
CA ARG A 532 -7.38 -8.79 -4.77
C ARG A 532 -7.41 -10.30 -4.55
N LEU A 533 -7.56 -11.06 -5.63
CA LEU A 533 -7.56 -12.52 -5.61
C LEU A 533 -6.12 -13.05 -5.52
N TRP A 534 -5.80 -13.73 -4.43
CA TRP A 534 -4.46 -14.29 -4.20
C TRP A 534 -4.41 -15.80 -4.37
N ASN A 535 -5.55 -16.46 -4.22
CA ASN A 535 -5.67 -17.91 -4.20
C ASN A 535 -7.13 -18.32 -4.50
N ILE A 536 -7.35 -19.60 -4.73
CA ILE A 536 -8.68 -20.21 -4.79
C ILE A 536 -8.69 -21.46 -3.91
N GLN A 537 -9.81 -21.72 -3.26
CA GLN A 537 -10.04 -22.98 -2.57
C GLN A 537 -10.96 -23.86 -3.42
N THR A 538 -10.45 -25.00 -3.88
CA THR A 538 -11.25 -26.05 -4.52
C THR A 538 -11.81 -26.96 -3.45
N VAL A 539 -13.14 -27.08 -3.41
CA VAL A 539 -13.88 -27.93 -2.50
C VAL A 539 -14.46 -29.10 -3.30
N THR A 540 -13.86 -30.26 -3.10
CA THR A 540 -14.38 -31.56 -3.58
C THR A 540 -15.21 -32.21 -2.48
N PRO A 541 -15.91 -33.33 -2.76
CA PRO A 541 -16.63 -34.06 -1.71
C PRO A 541 -15.70 -34.56 -0.57
N GLU A 542 -14.43 -34.84 -0.87
CA GLU A 542 -13.46 -35.42 0.08
C GLU A 542 -12.48 -34.41 0.66
N ASN A 543 -12.11 -33.38 -0.09
CA ASN A 543 -10.99 -32.49 0.27
C ASN A 543 -11.30 -31.01 -0.01
N LYS A 544 -10.64 -30.15 0.76
CA LYS A 544 -10.58 -28.70 0.52
C LYS A 544 -9.14 -28.31 0.25
N LEU A 545 -8.84 -27.92 -0.98
CA LEU A 545 -7.48 -27.74 -1.47
C LEU A 545 -7.25 -26.30 -1.90
N PHE A 546 -6.12 -25.73 -1.51
CA PHE A 546 -5.64 -24.44 -2.01
C PHE A 546 -4.61 -24.65 -3.12
N LEU A 547 -4.39 -23.64 -3.95
CA LEU A 547 -3.27 -23.67 -4.89
C LEU A 547 -1.94 -23.76 -4.14
N ARG A 548 -1.00 -24.54 -4.67
CA ARG A 548 0.35 -24.62 -4.12
C ARG A 548 1.07 -23.27 -4.27
N ASP A 549 1.97 -23.00 -3.34
CA ASP A 549 2.83 -21.80 -3.32
C ASP A 549 2.05 -20.47 -3.36
N SER A 550 0.79 -20.49 -2.94
CA SER A 550 -0.11 -19.35 -2.92
C SER A 550 -0.26 -18.75 -1.52
N ARG A 551 -0.76 -17.51 -1.45
CA ARG A 551 -1.06 -16.85 -0.19
C ARG A 551 -2.48 -17.19 0.27
N LYS A 552 -2.59 -17.92 1.39
CA LYS A 552 -3.87 -18.11 2.13
C LYS A 552 -4.03 -17.09 3.27
N GLU A 553 -2.95 -16.81 3.99
CA GLU A 553 -2.97 -16.00 5.20
C GLU A 553 -3.48 -14.56 4.93
N GLY A 554 -4.50 -14.16 5.69
CA GLY A 554 -5.17 -12.87 5.58
C GLY A 554 -6.15 -12.76 4.40
N THR A 555 -6.39 -13.85 3.67
CA THR A 555 -7.41 -13.90 2.61
C THR A 555 -8.71 -14.50 3.13
N PHE A 556 -9.85 -14.16 2.53
CA PHE A 556 -11.18 -14.58 2.94
C PHE A 556 -12.20 -14.46 1.80
N HIS A 557 -13.44 -14.89 2.03
CA HIS A 557 -14.58 -14.71 1.12
C HIS A 557 -15.78 -14.13 1.85
N VAL A 558 -16.49 -13.17 1.25
CA VAL A 558 -17.64 -12.50 1.88
C VAL A 558 -18.96 -13.02 1.30
N LEU A 559 -19.85 -13.51 2.14
CA LEU A 559 -21.20 -13.91 1.77
C LEU A 559 -22.13 -12.74 2.07
N GLU A 560 -22.70 -12.16 1.01
CA GLU A 560 -23.52 -10.95 1.05
C GLU A 560 -24.47 -10.89 -0.16
N VAL A 561 -25.44 -9.98 -0.12
CA VAL A 561 -26.60 -9.97 -1.03
C VAL A 561 -26.29 -9.62 -2.49
N THR A 562 -25.18 -8.93 -2.76
CA THR A 562 -24.74 -8.57 -4.12
C THR A 562 -23.94 -9.68 -4.80
N GLY A 563 -23.48 -10.69 -4.06
CA GLY A 563 -22.68 -11.81 -4.56
C GLY A 563 -21.25 -11.46 -4.99
N LYS A 564 -20.76 -10.24 -4.72
CA LYS A 564 -19.43 -9.75 -5.13
C LYS A 564 -18.28 -10.40 -4.36
N GLY A 565 -18.52 -10.89 -3.14
CA GLY A 565 -17.50 -11.62 -2.39
C GLY A 565 -16.44 -10.76 -1.69
N THR A 566 -16.65 -9.44 -1.56
CA THR A 566 -15.63 -8.49 -1.06
C THR A 566 -16.12 -7.68 0.14
N LEU A 567 -15.18 -7.12 0.93
CA LEU A 567 -15.53 -6.21 2.02
C LEU A 567 -16.19 -4.91 1.54
N ASP A 568 -15.94 -4.48 0.30
CA ASP A 568 -16.53 -3.25 -0.25
C ASP A 568 -18.05 -3.33 -0.31
N ALA A 569 -18.61 -4.52 -0.50
CA ALA A 569 -20.05 -4.74 -0.45
C ALA A 569 -20.67 -4.41 0.93
N LEU A 570 -19.86 -4.31 1.98
CA LEU A 570 -20.30 -3.95 3.33
C LEU A 570 -20.24 -2.44 3.60
N LEU A 571 -19.62 -1.64 2.73
CA LEU A 571 -19.47 -0.18 2.92
C LEU A 571 -20.81 0.57 2.92
N PRO A 572 -21.81 0.24 2.08
CA PRO A 572 -23.11 0.89 2.13
C PRO A 572 -23.87 0.61 3.45
N LEU A 573 -23.55 -0.49 4.12
CA LEU A 573 -24.11 -0.86 5.41
C LEU A 573 -23.43 -0.04 6.51
N LYS A 574 -23.86 1.22 6.67
CA LYS A 574 -23.30 2.21 7.62
C LYS A 574 -23.28 1.73 9.08
N GLN A 575 -24.08 0.71 9.42
CA GLN A 575 -24.17 0.14 10.77
C GLN A 575 -24.40 -1.37 10.71
N GLY A 576 -24.07 -2.08 11.79
CA GLY A 576 -24.32 -3.51 11.95
C GLY A 576 -23.06 -4.33 12.19
N VAL A 577 -23.22 -5.43 12.92
CA VAL A 577 -22.13 -6.34 13.31
C VAL A 577 -21.62 -7.12 12.09
N ILE A 578 -20.30 -7.21 11.96
CA ILE A 578 -19.63 -8.06 10.97
C ILE A 578 -19.39 -9.43 11.60
N ILE A 579 -19.84 -10.49 10.94
CA ILE A 579 -19.67 -11.87 11.41
C ILE A 579 -18.53 -12.52 10.61
N ILE A 580 -17.60 -13.18 11.29
CA ILE A 580 -16.50 -13.94 10.67
C ILE A 580 -16.66 -15.40 11.11
N ALA A 581 -16.84 -16.30 10.16
CA ALA A 581 -16.97 -17.74 10.35
C ALA A 581 -15.73 -18.49 9.88
N GLU A 582 -15.45 -19.64 10.49
CA GLU A 582 -14.32 -20.50 10.12
C GLU A 582 -14.42 -21.02 8.68
N GLY A 583 -15.46 -21.79 8.36
CA GLY A 583 -15.65 -22.41 7.04
C GLY A 583 -16.75 -21.78 6.19
N TYR A 584 -16.78 -22.12 4.90
CA TYR A 584 -17.80 -21.62 3.96
C TYR A 584 -19.22 -22.07 4.32
N ALA A 585 -19.41 -23.36 4.67
CA ALA A 585 -20.74 -23.89 5.01
C ALA A 585 -21.31 -23.21 6.27
N THR A 586 -20.47 -23.03 7.29
CA THR A 586 -20.80 -22.25 8.50
C THR A 586 -21.20 -20.82 8.14
N ALA A 587 -20.41 -20.16 7.27
CA ALA A 587 -20.72 -18.80 6.83
C ALA A 587 -22.04 -18.72 6.06
N ALA A 588 -22.28 -19.64 5.12
CA ALA A 588 -23.49 -19.70 4.30
C ALA A 588 -24.73 -19.96 5.14
N THR A 589 -24.65 -20.90 6.08
CA THR A 589 -25.73 -21.19 7.03
C THR A 589 -26.11 -19.95 7.84
N ILE A 590 -25.12 -19.25 8.40
CA ILE A 590 -25.39 -18.03 9.18
C ILE A 590 -25.96 -16.93 8.28
N PHE A 591 -25.42 -16.75 7.07
CA PHE A 591 -25.91 -15.76 6.11
C PHE A 591 -27.37 -16.01 5.71
N GLU A 592 -27.71 -17.25 5.34
CA GLU A 592 -29.06 -17.63 4.93
C GLU A 592 -30.08 -17.51 6.07
N GLU A 593 -29.66 -17.85 7.29
CA GLU A 593 -30.53 -17.78 8.46
C GLU A 593 -30.73 -16.37 8.99
N THR A 594 -29.74 -15.49 8.88
CA THR A 594 -29.80 -14.15 9.51
C THR A 594 -29.97 -13.02 8.51
N GLY A 595 -29.69 -13.25 7.23
CA GLY A 595 -29.58 -12.21 6.20
C GLY A 595 -28.44 -11.22 6.41
N ARG A 596 -27.55 -11.48 7.40
CA ARG A 596 -26.43 -10.59 7.74
C ARG A 596 -25.17 -11.04 7.03
N PRO A 597 -24.36 -10.11 6.49
CA PRO A 597 -23.12 -10.50 5.82
C PRO A 597 -22.17 -11.28 6.72
N VAL A 598 -21.60 -12.35 6.17
CA VAL A 598 -20.68 -13.25 6.90
C VAL A 598 -19.41 -13.47 6.08
N ILE A 599 -18.26 -13.42 6.74
CA ILE A 599 -16.96 -13.61 6.13
C ILE A 599 -16.49 -15.03 6.44
N SER A 600 -16.14 -15.83 5.44
CA SER A 600 -15.46 -17.11 5.63
C SER A 600 -13.94 -16.93 5.67
N ALA A 601 -13.32 -17.37 6.77
CA ALA A 601 -11.87 -17.36 6.96
C ALA A 601 -11.18 -18.64 6.44
N PHE A 602 -11.93 -19.56 5.84
CA PHE A 602 -11.56 -20.89 5.37
C PHE A 602 -11.16 -21.92 6.43
N ASP A 603 -10.40 -21.54 7.45
CA ASP A 603 -10.01 -22.39 8.58
C ASP A 603 -9.61 -21.58 9.83
N SER A 604 -9.58 -22.26 10.98
CA SER A 604 -9.28 -21.66 12.28
C SER A 604 -7.91 -20.98 12.37
N SER A 605 -6.91 -21.44 11.61
CA SER A 605 -5.58 -20.81 11.64
C SER A 605 -5.56 -19.41 11.04
N ASN A 606 -6.53 -19.10 10.17
CA ASN A 606 -6.61 -17.83 9.44
C ASN A 606 -7.56 -16.82 10.10
N LEU A 607 -8.39 -17.24 11.06
CA LEU A 607 -9.38 -16.38 11.74
C LEU A 607 -8.80 -15.07 12.27
N LYS A 608 -7.65 -15.12 12.95
CA LYS A 608 -7.01 -13.93 13.53
C LYS A 608 -6.57 -12.93 12.46
N ALA A 609 -5.86 -13.40 11.44
CA ALA A 609 -5.37 -12.55 10.35
C ALA A 609 -6.53 -11.89 9.58
N VAL A 610 -7.62 -12.64 9.34
CA VAL A 610 -8.84 -12.11 8.73
C VAL A 610 -9.51 -11.08 9.63
N ALA A 611 -9.66 -11.36 10.93
CA ALA A 611 -10.26 -10.43 11.88
C ALA A 611 -9.48 -9.10 11.93
N GLU A 612 -8.15 -9.14 12.01
CA GLU A 612 -7.30 -7.96 12.04
C GLU A 612 -7.42 -7.14 10.74
N ALA A 613 -7.48 -7.81 9.58
CA ALA A 613 -7.71 -7.16 8.29
C ALA A 613 -9.09 -6.47 8.22
N VAL A 614 -10.13 -7.13 8.73
CA VAL A 614 -11.50 -6.58 8.80
C VAL A 614 -11.57 -5.40 9.76
N ARG A 615 -10.97 -5.49 10.95
CA ARG A 615 -10.92 -4.39 11.93
C ARG A 615 -10.19 -3.18 11.37
N THR A 616 -9.10 -3.39 10.63
CA THR A 616 -8.36 -2.30 9.98
C THR A 616 -9.25 -1.54 8.98
N LYS A 617 -10.10 -2.25 8.22
CA LYS A 617 -11.02 -1.63 7.24
C LYS A 617 -12.28 -1.05 7.89
N PHE A 618 -12.73 -1.63 9.01
CA PHE A 618 -13.92 -1.22 9.75
C PHE A 618 -13.60 -1.00 11.23
N PRO A 619 -12.91 0.11 11.58
CA PRO A 619 -12.40 0.34 12.92
C PRO A 619 -13.51 0.37 13.98
N ASP A 620 -14.67 0.92 13.65
CA ASP A 620 -15.75 1.17 14.62
C ASP A 620 -16.87 0.11 14.61
N ARG A 621 -16.85 -0.86 13.69
CA ARG A 621 -17.93 -1.84 13.58
C ARG A 621 -17.72 -2.98 14.58
N PRO A 622 -18.75 -3.42 15.32
CA PRO A 622 -18.62 -4.61 16.15
C PRO A 622 -18.31 -5.84 15.30
N ILE A 623 -17.41 -6.71 15.79
CA ILE A 623 -17.02 -7.96 15.12
C ILE A 623 -17.43 -9.14 16.00
N LEU A 624 -18.10 -10.12 15.40
CA LEU A 624 -18.48 -11.39 16.03
C LEU A 624 -17.78 -12.55 15.30
N ILE A 625 -16.98 -13.32 16.01
CA ILE A 625 -16.31 -14.52 15.48
C ILE A 625 -17.20 -15.75 15.77
N ALA A 626 -17.67 -16.41 14.71
CA ALA A 626 -18.37 -17.68 14.77
C ALA A 626 -17.37 -18.83 14.61
N GLY A 627 -16.97 -19.43 15.73
CA GLY A 627 -16.01 -20.55 15.76
C GLY A 627 -16.71 -21.90 15.77
N ASP A 628 -16.00 -22.92 15.29
CA ASP A 628 -16.43 -24.31 15.37
C ASP A 628 -16.17 -24.89 16.77
N ASN A 629 -17.00 -25.84 17.18
CA ASN A 629 -16.94 -26.50 18.48
C ASN A 629 -16.36 -27.92 18.32
N ASP A 630 -15.04 -28.01 18.18
CA ASP A 630 -14.30 -29.26 17.95
C ASP A 630 -14.14 -30.12 19.21
N HIS A 631 -15.25 -30.45 19.88
CA HIS A 631 -15.25 -31.14 21.17
C HIS A 631 -14.64 -32.55 21.13
N ALA A 632 -14.52 -33.16 19.95
CA ALA A 632 -13.98 -34.51 19.76
C ALA A 632 -12.47 -34.56 19.43
N ASN A 633 -11.78 -33.41 19.34
CA ASN A 633 -10.38 -33.35 18.95
C ASN A 633 -9.43 -33.74 20.11
N VAL A 634 -8.52 -34.68 19.85
CA VAL A 634 -7.53 -35.20 20.83
C VAL A 634 -6.53 -34.14 21.31
N HIS A 635 -6.34 -33.05 20.56
CA HIS A 635 -5.46 -31.94 20.90
C HIS A 635 -6.17 -30.77 21.58
N GLY A 636 -7.45 -30.95 21.96
CA GLY A 636 -8.30 -29.91 22.54
C GLY A 636 -9.14 -29.18 21.48
N ASN A 637 -10.04 -28.30 21.93
CA ASN A 637 -10.99 -27.60 21.06
C ASN A 637 -10.32 -26.43 20.33
N VAL A 638 -9.57 -26.75 19.26
CA VAL A 638 -8.74 -25.79 18.52
C VAL A 638 -9.59 -24.69 17.88
N GLY A 639 -10.74 -25.02 17.28
CA GLY A 639 -11.67 -24.04 16.70
C GLY A 639 -12.09 -22.96 17.68
N MET A 640 -12.54 -23.34 18.89
CA MET A 640 -12.90 -22.36 19.92
C MET A 640 -11.71 -21.53 20.40
N VAL A 641 -10.55 -22.15 20.63
CA VAL A 641 -9.35 -21.43 21.10
C VAL A 641 -8.94 -20.36 20.08
N LYS A 642 -8.92 -20.71 18.79
CA LYS A 642 -8.54 -19.79 17.71
C LYS A 642 -9.56 -18.69 17.50
N ALA A 643 -10.85 -19.00 17.59
CA ALA A 643 -11.91 -18.02 17.51
C ALA A 643 -11.87 -17.02 18.68
N GLU A 644 -11.53 -17.48 19.89
CA GLU A 644 -11.36 -16.61 21.05
C GLU A 644 -10.11 -15.72 20.94
N GLU A 645 -8.98 -16.27 20.47
CA GLU A 645 -7.77 -15.49 20.16
C GLU A 645 -8.06 -14.38 19.12
N ALA A 646 -8.78 -14.71 18.06
CA ALA A 646 -9.16 -13.76 17.01
C ALA A 646 -10.09 -12.67 17.55
N ALA A 647 -11.10 -13.03 18.35
CA ALA A 647 -12.01 -12.07 18.96
C ALA A 647 -11.27 -11.10 19.88
N LYS A 648 -10.37 -11.60 20.74
CA LYS A 648 -9.55 -10.77 21.63
C LYS A 648 -8.65 -9.80 20.87
N ALA A 649 -8.02 -10.25 19.78
CA ALA A 649 -7.11 -9.43 18.98
C ALA A 649 -7.77 -8.17 18.40
N VAL A 650 -9.09 -8.18 18.20
CA VAL A 650 -9.82 -7.07 17.55
C VAL A 650 -10.89 -6.43 18.44
N GLY A 651 -10.89 -6.74 19.74
CA GLY A 651 -11.94 -6.28 20.66
C GLY A 651 -13.35 -6.77 20.26
N GLY A 652 -13.44 -7.93 19.60
CA GLY A 652 -14.69 -8.57 19.19
C GLY A 652 -15.25 -9.54 20.24
N LYS A 653 -16.35 -10.21 19.88
CA LYS A 653 -16.93 -11.30 20.68
C LYS A 653 -16.87 -12.62 19.90
N MET A 654 -17.02 -13.74 20.60
CA MET A 654 -17.08 -15.07 19.99
C MET A 654 -18.44 -15.73 20.26
N VAL A 655 -18.92 -16.52 19.30
CA VAL A 655 -20.05 -17.43 19.43
C VAL A 655 -19.69 -18.79 18.83
N ALA A 656 -20.22 -19.88 19.40
CA ALA A 656 -20.01 -21.24 18.92
C ALA A 656 -21.34 -22.03 19.05
N PRO A 657 -21.55 -23.08 18.23
CA PRO A 657 -22.73 -23.92 18.33
C PRO A 657 -22.74 -24.74 19.62
N SER A 658 -23.94 -25.02 20.13
CA SER A 658 -24.15 -25.80 21.36
C SER A 658 -24.87 -27.11 21.05
N PHE A 659 -24.21 -28.23 21.34
CA PHE A 659 -24.67 -29.59 21.03
C PHE A 659 -25.06 -30.38 22.28
N THR A 660 -26.09 -31.23 22.16
CA THR A 660 -26.46 -32.21 23.20
C THR A 660 -25.44 -33.36 23.27
N ALA A 661 -25.58 -34.26 24.23
CA ALA A 661 -24.68 -35.42 24.33
C ALA A 661 -24.80 -36.34 23.10
N GLU A 662 -26.01 -36.52 22.57
CA GLU A 662 -26.30 -37.35 21.41
C GLU A 662 -25.69 -36.76 20.13
N GLU A 663 -25.79 -35.45 19.94
CA GLU A 663 -25.20 -34.75 18.81
C GLU A 663 -23.66 -34.73 18.88
N LYS A 664 -23.11 -34.62 20.08
CA LYS A 664 -21.66 -34.78 20.28
C LYS A 664 -21.21 -36.20 19.94
N ALA A 665 -21.99 -37.22 20.26
CA ALA A 665 -21.70 -38.59 19.87
C ALA A 665 -21.71 -38.79 18.34
N GLN A 666 -22.51 -38.01 17.61
CA GLN A 666 -22.51 -37.93 16.15
C GLN A 666 -21.37 -37.09 15.57
N LYS A 667 -20.52 -36.50 16.42
CA LYS A 667 -19.39 -35.64 16.06
C LYS A 667 -19.79 -34.37 15.30
N LEU A 668 -20.96 -33.81 15.59
CA LEU A 668 -21.37 -32.51 15.07
C LEU A 668 -20.51 -31.40 15.70
N THR A 669 -19.96 -30.49 14.91
CA THR A 669 -19.01 -29.49 15.39
C THR A 669 -19.32 -28.06 14.96
N ASP A 670 -20.01 -27.85 13.83
CA ASP A 670 -20.17 -26.50 13.25
C ASP A 670 -21.64 -26.00 13.20
N PHE A 671 -21.87 -24.74 12.80
CA PHE A 671 -23.22 -24.18 12.71
C PHE A 671 -24.06 -24.82 11.58
N ASN A 672 -23.43 -25.36 10.54
CA ASN A 672 -24.13 -26.08 9.46
C ASN A 672 -24.66 -27.42 9.98
N ASP A 673 -23.90 -28.13 10.79
CA ASP A 673 -24.33 -29.36 11.45
C ASP A 673 -25.51 -29.10 12.40
N LEU A 674 -25.46 -28.01 13.16
CA LEU A 674 -26.57 -27.59 14.03
C LEU A 674 -27.83 -27.27 13.21
N HIS A 675 -27.68 -26.64 12.05
CA HIS A 675 -28.79 -26.39 11.13
C HIS A 675 -29.37 -27.69 10.58
N GLN A 676 -28.53 -28.64 10.15
CA GLN A 676 -29.01 -29.92 9.63
C GLN A 676 -29.67 -30.79 10.71
N SER A 677 -29.18 -30.76 11.97
CA SER A 677 -29.74 -31.57 13.05
C SER A 677 -31.02 -30.99 13.66
N ARG A 678 -31.12 -29.65 13.81
CA ARG A 678 -32.23 -29.00 14.53
C ARG A 678 -33.07 -28.03 13.70
N GLY A 679 -32.64 -27.66 12.51
CA GLY A 679 -33.30 -26.74 11.59
C GLY A 679 -32.97 -25.25 11.79
N ALA A 680 -33.38 -24.47 10.78
CA ALA A 680 -33.17 -23.03 10.58
C ALA A 680 -33.15 -22.16 11.86
N GLY A 681 -34.22 -22.19 12.64
CA GLY A 681 -34.41 -21.25 13.76
C GLY A 681 -33.42 -21.36 14.92
N TRP A 682 -32.59 -22.40 14.99
CA TRP A 682 -31.60 -22.55 16.08
C TRP A 682 -30.32 -21.75 15.83
N VAL A 683 -29.85 -21.68 14.58
CA VAL A 683 -28.68 -20.89 14.23
C VAL A 683 -28.99 -19.40 14.42
N ARG A 684 -30.13 -18.92 13.90
CA ARG A 684 -30.57 -17.53 14.10
C ARG A 684 -30.60 -17.15 15.58
N ARG A 685 -31.20 -17.99 16.44
CA ARG A 685 -31.28 -17.75 17.89
C ARG A 685 -29.90 -17.68 18.56
N ALA A 686 -28.96 -18.54 18.17
CA ALA A 686 -27.60 -18.52 18.72
C ALA A 686 -26.88 -17.20 18.36
N ILE A 687 -26.97 -16.79 17.09
CA ILE A 687 -26.34 -15.56 16.61
C ILE A 687 -27.01 -14.32 17.21
N GLU A 688 -28.33 -14.19 17.16
CA GLU A 688 -29.06 -13.05 17.72
C GLU A 688 -28.90 -12.94 19.24
N GLY A 689 -28.82 -14.07 19.95
CA GLY A 689 -28.53 -14.12 21.37
C GLY A 689 -27.13 -13.58 21.69
N ALA A 690 -26.13 -13.91 20.89
CA ALA A 690 -24.78 -13.37 21.03
C ALA A 690 -24.73 -11.86 20.75
N LEU A 691 -25.47 -11.40 19.72
CA LEU A 691 -25.59 -9.98 19.37
C LEU A 691 -26.30 -9.16 20.46
N SER A 692 -27.37 -9.71 21.06
CA SER A 692 -28.12 -9.02 22.13
C SER A 692 -27.29 -8.90 23.41
N LYS A 693 -26.54 -9.95 23.77
CA LYS A 693 -25.55 -9.89 24.87
C LYS A 693 -24.39 -8.95 24.56
N ALA A 694 -24.14 -8.65 23.28
CA ALA A 694 -23.16 -7.64 22.88
C ALA A 694 -23.62 -6.22 23.23
N GLN A 695 -24.88 -5.89 22.94
CA GLN A 695 -25.48 -4.57 23.14
C GLN A 695 -25.87 -4.27 24.61
N GLY A 696 -26.25 -5.30 25.39
CA GLY A 696 -26.67 -5.12 26.79
C GLY A 696 -25.54 -4.76 27.76
N GLN A 697 -24.27 -5.00 27.41
CA GLN A 697 -23.12 -4.65 28.25
C GLN A 697 -22.68 -3.18 28.13
N GLU A 698 -23.04 -2.48 27.05
CA GLU A 698 -22.71 -1.05 26.86
C GLU A 698 -23.63 -0.12 27.66
N ARG A 699 -24.84 -0.56 28.02
CA ARG A 699 -25.79 0.23 28.84
C ARG A 699 -25.56 0.15 30.34
N GLY A 700 -24.60 -0.64 30.81
CA GLY A 700 -24.31 -0.85 32.23
C GLY A 700 -23.14 -0.02 32.78
N ILE A 701 -22.52 0.83 31.96
CA ILE A 701 -21.40 1.71 32.34
C ILE A 701 -21.68 3.13 31.83
N ALA A 702 -22.87 3.63 32.11
CA ALA A 702 -23.23 5.04 31.94
C ALA A 702 -23.59 5.63 33.30
#